data_AF-A0AAE1R249-F1
#
_entry.id   AF-A0AAE1R249-F1
#
_cell.length_a   1.000
_cell.length_b   1.000
_cell.length_c   1.000
_cell.angle_alpha   90.00
_cell.angle_beta   90.00
_cell.angle_gamma   90.00
#
_symmetry.space_group_name_H-M   'P 1'
#
loop_
_entity.id
_entity.type
_entity.pdbx_description
1 polymer ?
#
loop_
_entity_poly.entity_id
_entity_poly.type
_entity_poly.pdbx_seq_one_letter_code
_entity_poly.pdbx_strand_id
1 'polypeptide(L)'
;MTVTPNISINDGNLVVHGKTILKGVPDNIILTPGSGVGLVTGAFIGATASQSKCLHVFPVGVLEDTRFMCLFRFKLWWMTQRMGTCGNDIPLETQFMLVESKDTTEGEREDAPTIYTVFLPLLEGQFRAVLQGNEKNEMEIFLESGDNAVETNQGLYLVYMNAGTNPFEVINEAVKAVEQLLETFHHREKKKLPSIIDWFGWCTWDAFYTDVTAEGVEDGLQSLSEGGVRPRFLIIDDGWQQIGNEAPKDTNCVVQEGAQFANRLTGIKENKKFQTKGLKHVVEEAKRQHSVKYVYVWHALAGYWGGVHPAGPGLEHYDTALAYPVQSPGVMGNQPDIVMDSLAVHGLGLVHPKKVFNFYNELHAYLASCGIDGVKVDVQNIIETLGAGHGGRVSLTRSYVQALEASIARNFPDNGCIACMNHNTDGLYSSKQTAVVRASDDYYPRDPASHTIHISSVCYNSLFLGEFMQPDWDMFHSLHPTAEYHAAARAVGGSPIYVSDKPGNHNFELLKKLVLPDGSVLRAQLPGRPTRDCLFVDPARDGTSLLKIWNVNKCTGVVGVFNCQGAGWCKVIKKTRIHDASPGTLTTSIQATDIDTIAQLAGLGWNGDSVIFCFRSGEVVRLPSGASVPVTLKVLEYEVFHFSPVKEVATNISFAPIGLLDMINSGGAVDQYEVHLSSEEKPEHFDSRSQSLTATVSLKVRGCGRFGVYISQRPLKCSVDGADTVFNYNNVSGLLTMSIPVPQKEMYRWNIEIQV
;
A
#
# COMPACT_ATOMS: atom_id res chain seq x y z
N MET A 1 -29.99 -29.63 16.74
CA MET A 1 -29.24 -28.43 17.16
C MET A 1 -29.24 -27.48 15.98
N THR A 2 -30.04 -26.44 16.04
CA THR A 2 -30.03 -25.35 15.05
C THR A 2 -28.77 -24.54 15.31
N VAL A 3 -27.85 -24.47 14.34
CA VAL A 3 -26.69 -23.57 14.41
C VAL A 3 -27.25 -22.16 14.25
N THR A 4 -27.26 -21.37 15.32
CA THR A 4 -27.63 -19.96 15.24
C THR A 4 -26.62 -19.26 14.33
N PRO A 5 -27.06 -18.54 13.28
CA PRO A 5 -26.14 -17.77 12.44
C PRO A 5 -25.38 -16.75 13.29
N ASN A 6 -24.08 -16.62 13.08
CA ASN A 6 -23.25 -15.65 13.81
C ASN A 6 -23.56 -14.19 13.41
N ILE A 7 -24.31 -13.96 12.34
CA ILE A 7 -24.79 -12.64 11.91
C ILE A 7 -26.29 -12.77 11.64
N SER A 8 -27.12 -11.95 12.29
CA SER A 8 -28.58 -12.02 12.20
C SER A 8 -29.24 -10.66 12.44
N ILE A 9 -30.49 -10.50 11.98
CA ILE A 9 -31.36 -9.41 12.41
C ILE A 9 -32.37 -9.98 13.42
N ASN A 10 -32.31 -9.54 14.67
CA ASN A 10 -33.18 -9.98 15.76
C ASN A 10 -33.86 -8.77 16.40
N ASP A 11 -35.21 -8.77 16.44
CA ASP A 11 -36.02 -7.68 17.03
C ASP A 11 -35.63 -6.28 16.52
N GLY A 12 -35.38 -6.17 15.20
CA GLY A 12 -34.95 -4.93 14.57
C GLY A 12 -33.50 -4.52 14.87
N ASN A 13 -32.65 -5.42 15.35
CA ASN A 13 -31.24 -5.15 15.62
C ASN A 13 -30.34 -6.05 14.77
N LEU A 14 -29.31 -5.48 14.15
CA LEU A 14 -28.24 -6.26 13.52
C LEU A 14 -27.30 -6.76 14.62
N VAL A 15 -27.28 -8.07 14.82
CA VAL A 15 -26.52 -8.76 15.87
C VAL A 15 -25.42 -9.61 15.23
N VAL A 16 -24.19 -9.41 15.68
CA VAL A 16 -22.98 -10.12 15.22
C VAL A 16 -22.31 -10.79 16.42
N HIS A 17 -22.19 -12.11 16.39
CA HIS A 17 -21.65 -12.92 17.50
C HIS A 17 -22.29 -12.58 18.85
N GLY A 18 -23.61 -12.37 18.87
CA GLY A 18 -24.37 -12.00 20.07
C GLY A 18 -24.33 -10.50 20.41
N LYS A 19 -23.52 -9.70 19.72
CA LYS A 19 -23.35 -8.26 19.98
C LYS A 19 -24.20 -7.42 19.02
N THR A 20 -24.99 -6.51 19.55
CA THR A 20 -25.74 -5.56 18.73
C THR A 20 -24.80 -4.51 18.12
N ILE A 21 -24.75 -4.44 16.79
CA ILE A 21 -23.96 -3.46 16.05
C ILE A 21 -24.85 -2.30 15.56
N LEU A 22 -26.04 -2.60 15.02
CA LEU A 22 -27.00 -1.59 14.58
C LEU A 22 -28.36 -1.81 15.25
N LYS A 23 -29.03 -0.71 15.63
CA LYS A 23 -30.38 -0.72 16.20
C LYS A 23 -31.40 -0.14 15.22
N GLY A 24 -32.65 -0.58 15.31
CA GLY A 24 -33.74 -0.04 14.49
C GLY A 24 -33.59 -0.31 12.99
N VAL A 25 -33.13 -1.51 12.63
CA VAL A 25 -32.99 -1.97 11.25
C VAL A 25 -34.36 -1.99 10.56
N PRO A 26 -34.59 -1.21 9.49
CA PRO A 26 -35.88 -1.15 8.82
C PRO A 26 -36.26 -2.45 8.08
N ASP A 27 -37.57 -2.68 7.91
CA ASP A 27 -38.11 -3.89 7.26
C ASP A 27 -37.69 -4.07 5.79
N ASN A 28 -37.30 -3.00 5.09
CA ASN A 28 -36.85 -3.06 3.71
C ASN A 28 -35.36 -3.43 3.56
N ILE A 29 -34.64 -3.59 4.68
CA ILE A 29 -33.27 -4.11 4.73
C ILE A 29 -33.33 -5.64 4.79
N ILE A 30 -32.55 -6.28 3.92
CA ILE A 30 -32.53 -7.74 3.76
C ILE A 30 -31.16 -8.24 4.19
N LEU A 31 -31.13 -9.21 5.10
CA LEU A 31 -29.91 -9.92 5.45
C LEU A 31 -29.92 -11.31 4.79
N THR A 32 -29.00 -11.54 3.85
CA THR A 32 -28.87 -12.82 3.17
C THR A 32 -27.60 -13.55 3.65
N PRO A 33 -27.70 -14.75 4.25
CA PRO A 33 -26.52 -15.52 4.62
C PRO A 33 -25.63 -15.84 3.41
N GLY A 34 -24.31 -15.85 3.58
CA GLY A 34 -23.39 -16.30 2.55
C GLY A 34 -23.56 -17.80 2.27
N SER A 35 -24.13 -18.18 1.12
CA SER A 35 -24.56 -19.55 0.83
C SER A 35 -23.72 -20.25 -0.25
N GLY A 36 -22.39 -20.35 -0.05
CA GLY A 36 -21.49 -20.94 -1.05
C GLY A 36 -20.15 -21.43 -0.49
N VAL A 37 -19.37 -22.12 -1.34
CA VAL A 37 -17.97 -22.48 -1.06
C VAL A 37 -17.21 -21.19 -0.76
N GLY A 38 -16.72 -21.04 0.48
CA GLY A 38 -15.96 -19.85 0.93
C GLY A 38 -16.77 -18.70 1.54
N LEU A 39 -18.11 -18.76 1.53
CA LEU A 39 -18.99 -17.72 2.10
C LEU A 39 -19.66 -18.12 3.43
N VAL A 40 -19.29 -19.28 3.99
CA VAL A 40 -20.03 -20.00 5.05
C VAL A 40 -20.15 -19.21 6.37
N THR A 41 -19.33 -18.18 6.59
CA THR A 41 -19.26 -17.40 7.84
C THR A 41 -19.78 -15.96 7.73
N GLY A 42 -20.07 -15.48 6.51
CA GLY A 42 -20.46 -14.09 6.25
C GLY A 42 -21.94 -13.89 5.93
N ALA A 43 -22.34 -12.63 5.76
CA ALA A 43 -23.69 -12.25 5.37
C ALA A 43 -23.70 -11.00 4.47
N PHE A 44 -24.74 -10.84 3.66
CA PHE A 44 -24.95 -9.70 2.80
C PHE A 44 -26.09 -8.83 3.32
N ILE A 45 -25.87 -7.52 3.36
CA ILE A 45 -26.92 -6.54 3.52
C ILE A 45 -27.38 -6.10 2.12
N GLY A 46 -28.67 -6.27 1.85
CA GLY A 46 -29.39 -5.73 0.71
C GLY A 46 -30.49 -4.77 1.16
N ALA A 47 -31.09 -4.07 0.21
CA ALA A 47 -32.20 -3.15 0.44
C ALA A 47 -33.14 -3.08 -0.75
N THR A 48 -34.41 -2.75 -0.48
CA THR A 48 -35.45 -2.55 -1.50
C THR A 48 -36.11 -1.18 -1.37
N ALA A 49 -36.59 -0.67 -2.50
CA ALA A 49 -37.32 0.60 -2.65
C ALA A 49 -38.60 0.38 -3.48
N SER A 50 -39.58 1.27 -3.29
CA SER A 50 -40.84 1.24 -4.06
C SER A 50 -40.70 1.79 -5.48
N GLN A 51 -39.66 2.57 -5.75
CA GLN A 51 -39.43 3.23 -7.04
C GLN A 51 -38.10 2.78 -7.64
N SER A 52 -38.05 2.66 -8.96
CA SER A 52 -36.77 2.52 -9.68
C SER A 52 -36.11 3.90 -9.81
N LYS A 53 -34.82 3.96 -9.48
CA LYS A 53 -33.96 5.16 -9.62
C LYS A 53 -32.52 4.75 -9.93
N CYS A 54 -31.77 5.67 -10.50
CA CYS A 54 -30.32 5.55 -10.69
C CYS A 54 -29.52 5.76 -9.40
N LEU A 55 -30.17 6.29 -8.35
CA LEU A 55 -29.58 6.61 -7.06
C LEU A 55 -30.57 6.31 -5.92
N HIS A 56 -30.09 5.59 -4.90
CA HIS A 56 -30.81 5.34 -3.66
C HIS A 56 -29.95 5.64 -2.44
N VAL A 57 -30.62 6.01 -1.34
CA VAL A 57 -30.03 6.08 0.00
C VAL A 57 -30.91 5.24 0.92
N PHE A 58 -30.31 4.22 1.53
CA PHE A 58 -31.00 3.28 2.41
C PHE A 58 -30.45 3.41 3.83
N PRO A 59 -31.19 4.01 4.78
CA PRO A 59 -30.88 3.89 6.19
C PRO A 59 -30.91 2.42 6.61
N VAL A 60 -29.82 1.93 7.19
CA VAL A 60 -29.65 0.53 7.60
C VAL A 60 -29.96 0.35 9.07
N GLY A 61 -29.59 1.31 9.91
CA GLY A 61 -29.82 1.29 11.35
C GLY A 61 -28.89 2.22 12.10
N VAL A 62 -29.21 2.49 13.36
CA VAL A 62 -28.46 3.38 14.25
C VAL A 62 -27.20 2.67 14.76
N LEU A 63 -26.04 3.27 14.52
CA LEU A 63 -24.74 2.88 15.09
C LEU A 63 -24.40 3.83 16.23
N GLU A 64 -24.27 3.32 17.46
CA GLU A 64 -23.95 4.11 18.65
C GLU A 64 -23.02 3.33 19.59
N ASP A 65 -22.16 4.06 20.31
CA ASP A 65 -21.20 3.55 21.28
C ASP A 65 -20.35 2.37 20.77
N THR A 66 -20.08 2.35 19.47
CA THR A 66 -19.42 1.24 18.78
C THR A 66 -18.23 1.77 17.99
N ARG A 67 -17.02 1.40 18.42
CA ARG A 67 -15.79 1.90 17.80
C ARG A 67 -15.63 1.35 16.39
N PHE A 68 -15.30 2.21 15.45
CA PHE A 68 -14.94 1.80 14.10
C PHE A 68 -13.77 2.59 13.54
N MET A 69 -13.13 2.01 12.54
CA MET A 69 -12.25 2.68 11.61
C MET A 69 -12.76 2.42 10.20
N CYS A 70 -12.79 3.46 9.37
CA CYS A 70 -13.23 3.35 7.99
C CYS A 70 -12.27 4.06 7.03
N LEU A 71 -12.29 3.64 5.78
CA LEU A 71 -11.58 4.28 4.68
C LEU A 71 -12.60 4.89 3.73
N PHE A 72 -12.49 6.19 3.52
CA PHE A 72 -13.42 6.96 2.72
C PHE A 72 -12.68 7.81 1.70
N ARG A 73 -13.33 8.07 0.56
CA ARG A 73 -12.76 8.93 -0.48
C ARG A 73 -12.93 10.40 -0.12
N PHE A 74 -11.88 11.01 0.41
CA PHE A 74 -11.88 12.45 0.73
C PHE A 74 -11.71 13.35 -0.51
N LYS A 75 -11.25 12.77 -1.62
CA LYS A 75 -11.17 13.33 -2.98
C LYS A 75 -11.63 12.27 -3.98
N LEU A 76 -11.90 12.65 -5.22
CA LEU A 76 -12.23 11.69 -6.30
C LEU A 76 -11.21 10.54 -6.41
N TRP A 77 -9.92 10.86 -6.24
CA TRP A 77 -8.79 9.97 -6.51
C TRP A 77 -8.35 9.13 -5.31
N TRP A 78 -8.56 9.64 -4.09
CA TRP A 78 -7.80 9.22 -2.90
C TRP A 78 -8.69 8.94 -1.71
N MET A 79 -8.29 7.92 -0.94
CA MET A 79 -8.87 7.57 0.35
C MET A 79 -7.98 8.05 1.49
N THR A 80 -8.59 8.22 2.65
CA THR A 80 -7.92 8.36 3.94
C THR A 80 -8.79 7.70 5.02
N GLN A 81 -8.27 7.60 6.23
CA GLN A 81 -8.91 6.97 7.37
C GLN A 81 -9.75 7.95 8.20
N ARG A 82 -10.79 7.40 8.83
CA ARG A 82 -11.56 8.05 9.88
C ARG A 82 -11.84 7.04 10.99
N MET A 83 -11.76 7.50 12.23
CA MET A 83 -12.22 6.75 13.40
C MET A 83 -13.47 7.42 13.96
N GLY A 84 -14.37 6.62 14.50
CA GLY A 84 -15.64 7.10 15.03
C GLY A 84 -16.28 6.12 15.99
N THR A 85 -17.39 6.56 16.58
CA THR A 85 -18.15 5.77 17.57
C THR A 85 -19.65 5.73 17.31
N CYS A 86 -20.15 6.58 16.40
CA CYS A 86 -21.55 6.61 16.02
C CYS A 86 -21.74 6.78 14.51
N GLY A 87 -22.94 6.54 14.00
CA GLY A 87 -23.22 6.58 12.56
C GLY A 87 -22.88 7.93 11.91
N ASN A 88 -23.10 9.05 12.61
CA ASN A 88 -22.78 10.40 12.10
C ASN A 88 -21.27 10.65 11.91
N ASP A 89 -20.41 9.82 12.50
CA ASP A 89 -18.96 9.89 12.26
C ASP A 89 -18.55 9.27 10.93
N ILE A 90 -19.40 8.45 10.29
CA ILE A 90 -19.12 7.76 9.03
C ILE A 90 -19.12 8.80 7.89
N PRO A 91 -17.97 9.08 7.26
CA PRO A 91 -17.92 10.05 6.17
C PRO A 91 -18.65 9.56 4.92
N LEU A 92 -19.05 10.52 4.09
CA LEU A 92 -19.51 10.23 2.72
C LEU A 92 -18.42 9.47 1.94
N GLU A 93 -18.84 8.59 1.04
CA GLU A 93 -17.96 7.77 0.19
C GLU A 93 -17.05 6.81 0.99
N THR A 94 -17.57 6.23 2.08
CA THR A 94 -16.88 5.18 2.83
C THR A 94 -16.95 3.85 2.06
N GLN A 95 -15.78 3.32 1.68
CA GLN A 95 -15.67 2.11 0.85
C GLN A 95 -15.21 0.87 1.63
N PHE A 96 -14.79 1.06 2.87
CA PHE A 96 -14.36 0.00 3.77
C PHE A 96 -14.61 0.45 5.20
N MET A 97 -15.16 -0.42 6.05
CA MET A 97 -15.31 -0.14 7.47
C MET A 97 -15.01 -1.40 8.29
N LEU A 98 -14.27 -1.22 9.39
CA LEU A 98 -13.98 -2.23 10.39
C LEU A 98 -14.55 -1.76 11.72
N VAL A 99 -15.35 -2.61 12.37
CA VAL A 99 -15.98 -2.35 13.65
C VAL A 99 -15.36 -3.22 14.73
N GLU A 100 -15.03 -2.62 15.87
CA GLU A 100 -14.61 -3.32 17.09
C GLU A 100 -15.80 -3.47 18.04
N SER A 101 -16.12 -4.71 18.42
CA SER A 101 -17.21 -5.00 19.35
C SER A 101 -16.70 -5.85 20.53
N LYS A 102 -16.89 -5.30 21.74
CA LYS A 102 -16.52 -5.92 23.02
C LYS A 102 -17.78 -6.21 23.82
N ASP A 103 -17.76 -7.26 24.64
CA ASP A 103 -18.87 -7.52 25.56
C ASP A 103 -18.77 -6.51 26.70
N THR A 104 -19.73 -5.58 26.76
CA THR A 104 -19.76 -4.50 27.76
C THR A 104 -20.95 -4.60 28.71
N THR A 105 -21.77 -5.65 28.62
CA THR A 105 -22.90 -5.85 29.54
C THR A 105 -22.42 -6.27 30.93
N GLU A 106 -22.82 -5.49 31.95
CA GLU A 106 -22.62 -5.82 33.37
C GLU A 106 -23.19 -7.21 33.69
N GLY A 107 -22.32 -8.20 33.93
CA GLY A 107 -22.72 -9.55 34.37
C GLY A 107 -22.16 -10.72 33.55
N GLU A 108 -21.48 -10.48 32.42
CA GLU A 108 -20.82 -11.52 31.63
C GLU A 108 -19.28 -11.39 31.67
N ARG A 109 -18.57 -12.51 31.45
CA ARG A 109 -17.15 -12.71 31.80
C ARG A 109 -16.23 -11.67 31.13
N GLU A 110 -15.34 -11.05 31.90
CA GLU A 110 -14.25 -10.17 31.42
C GLU A 110 -13.33 -10.83 30.36
N ASP A 111 -13.40 -12.15 30.20
CA ASP A 111 -12.58 -12.96 29.28
C ASP A 111 -13.16 -13.12 27.85
N ALA A 112 -14.27 -12.47 27.51
CA ALA A 112 -14.89 -12.65 26.19
C ALA A 112 -14.05 -12.00 25.07
N PRO A 113 -13.83 -12.69 23.93
CA PRO A 113 -12.94 -12.18 22.89
C PRO A 113 -13.54 -10.95 22.20
N THR A 114 -12.66 -10.00 21.84
CA THR A 114 -13.03 -8.89 20.97
C THR A 114 -13.39 -9.42 19.58
N ILE A 115 -14.53 -8.99 19.05
CA ILE A 115 -15.01 -9.38 17.72
C ILE A 115 -14.85 -8.20 16.79
N TYR A 116 -14.16 -8.43 15.68
CA TYR A 116 -13.98 -7.48 14.60
C TYR A 116 -14.93 -7.82 13.47
N THR A 117 -15.68 -6.83 12.99
CA THR A 117 -16.64 -6.99 11.89
C THR A 117 -16.27 -6.08 10.74
N VAL A 118 -16.00 -6.66 9.58
CA VAL A 118 -15.79 -5.93 8.34
C VAL A 118 -17.11 -5.66 7.65
N PHE A 119 -17.27 -4.46 7.10
CA PHE A 119 -18.32 -4.08 6.15
C PHE A 119 -17.65 -3.68 4.83
N LEU A 120 -17.89 -4.46 3.77
CA LEU A 120 -17.40 -4.20 2.42
C LEU A 120 -18.56 -3.85 1.48
N PRO A 121 -18.79 -2.57 1.18
CA PRO A 121 -19.67 -2.16 0.09
C PRO A 121 -19.21 -2.72 -1.25
N LEU A 122 -20.16 -3.26 -2.03
CA LEU A 122 -19.89 -4.01 -3.24
C LEU A 122 -20.44 -3.32 -4.50
N LEU A 123 -20.11 -3.91 -5.64
CA LEU A 123 -20.77 -3.64 -6.91
C LEU A 123 -21.86 -4.69 -7.12
N GLU A 124 -23.06 -4.24 -7.49
CA GLU A 124 -24.15 -5.13 -7.91
C GLU A 124 -24.62 -4.75 -9.31
N GLY A 125 -24.24 -5.58 -10.28
CA GLY A 125 -24.45 -5.29 -11.70
C GLY A 125 -23.77 -3.99 -12.12
N GLN A 126 -24.58 -2.99 -12.44
CA GLN A 126 -24.16 -1.68 -12.93
C GLN A 126 -23.98 -0.64 -11.81
N PHE A 127 -24.33 -0.99 -10.56
CA PHE A 127 -24.39 -0.06 -9.42
C PHE A 127 -23.23 -0.26 -8.46
N ARG A 128 -22.79 0.83 -7.84
CA ARG A 128 -21.83 0.84 -6.74
C ARG A 128 -22.53 1.19 -5.44
N ALA A 129 -22.30 0.40 -4.39
CA ALA A 129 -22.61 0.75 -3.01
C ALA A 129 -21.41 1.41 -2.32
N VAL A 130 -21.69 2.41 -1.48
CA VAL A 130 -20.77 2.97 -0.47
C VAL A 130 -21.53 3.18 0.84
N LEU A 131 -20.82 3.27 1.96
CA LEU A 131 -21.40 3.66 3.25
C LEU A 131 -21.31 5.17 3.45
N GLN A 132 -22.24 5.68 4.25
CA GLN A 132 -22.19 7.02 4.80
C GLN A 132 -22.97 7.10 6.12
N GLY A 133 -22.79 8.20 6.85
CA GLY A 133 -23.52 8.53 8.07
C GLY A 133 -24.51 9.66 7.88
N ASN A 134 -25.47 9.77 8.81
CA ASN A 134 -26.39 10.91 8.87
C ASN A 134 -26.52 11.50 10.29
N GLU A 135 -27.26 12.61 10.40
CA GLU A 135 -27.45 13.35 11.66
C GLU A 135 -28.21 12.55 12.75
N LYS A 136 -28.86 11.45 12.39
CA LYS A 136 -29.59 10.56 13.31
C LYS A 136 -28.73 9.38 13.80
N ASN A 137 -27.42 9.41 13.56
CA ASN A 137 -26.49 8.30 13.82
C ASN A 137 -26.84 7.03 13.04
N GLU A 138 -27.60 7.13 11.94
CA GLU A 138 -27.87 5.97 11.10
C GLU A 138 -26.68 5.74 10.15
N MET A 139 -26.27 4.48 10.03
CA MET A 139 -25.46 4.04 8.90
C MET A 139 -26.37 3.91 7.68
N GLU A 140 -25.97 4.50 6.56
CA GLU A 140 -26.70 4.45 5.29
C GLU A 140 -25.88 3.73 4.22
N ILE A 141 -26.55 3.01 3.34
CA ILE A 141 -26.00 2.54 2.07
C ILE A 141 -26.42 3.52 0.97
N PHE A 142 -25.44 4.13 0.32
CA PHE A 142 -25.64 4.93 -0.87
C PHE A 142 -25.35 4.07 -2.11
N LEU A 143 -26.35 3.91 -2.97
CA LEU A 143 -26.30 3.06 -4.16
C LEU A 143 -26.48 3.90 -5.42
N GLU A 144 -25.54 3.86 -6.36
CA GLU A 144 -25.63 4.65 -7.60
C GLU A 144 -25.09 3.94 -8.85
N SER A 145 -25.71 4.19 -10.01
CA SER A 145 -25.24 3.69 -11.31
C SER A 145 -24.37 4.70 -12.07
N GLY A 146 -24.45 5.99 -11.72
CA GLY A 146 -23.80 7.07 -12.50
C GLY A 146 -24.41 7.30 -13.89
N ASP A 147 -25.60 6.76 -14.17
CA ASP A 147 -26.35 6.98 -15.42
C ASP A 147 -27.86 7.01 -15.14
N ASN A 148 -28.52 8.12 -15.49
CA ASN A 148 -29.96 8.30 -15.26
C ASN A 148 -30.83 7.27 -16.02
N ALA A 149 -30.31 6.66 -17.08
CA ALA A 149 -31.02 5.61 -17.80
C ALA A 149 -30.88 4.22 -17.16
N VAL A 150 -29.96 4.07 -16.20
CA VAL A 150 -29.69 2.80 -15.51
C VAL A 150 -30.29 2.88 -14.12
N GLU A 151 -31.48 2.31 -13.98
CA GLU A 151 -32.27 2.36 -12.76
C GLU A 151 -32.48 0.97 -12.15
N THR A 152 -32.58 0.93 -10.82
CA THR A 152 -33.01 -0.25 -10.06
C THR A 152 -33.95 0.20 -8.95
N ASN A 153 -34.73 -0.72 -8.39
CA ASN A 153 -35.49 -0.50 -7.16
C ASN A 153 -34.98 -1.39 -6.00
N GLN A 154 -33.90 -2.13 -6.20
CA GLN A 154 -33.35 -3.04 -5.19
C GLN A 154 -31.86 -3.30 -5.41
N GLY A 155 -31.20 -3.76 -4.36
CA GLY A 155 -29.94 -4.47 -4.42
C GLY A 155 -29.88 -5.51 -3.30
N LEU A 156 -29.48 -6.74 -3.61
CA LEU A 156 -29.51 -7.86 -2.68
C LEU A 156 -28.15 -8.11 -2.02
N TYR A 157 -27.07 -7.65 -2.65
CA TYR A 157 -25.68 -7.92 -2.24
C TYR A 157 -24.87 -6.62 -2.13
N LEU A 158 -25.44 -5.61 -1.46
CA LEU A 158 -24.87 -4.27 -1.42
C LEU A 158 -23.65 -4.14 -0.50
N VAL A 159 -23.67 -4.81 0.65
CA VAL A 159 -22.56 -4.81 1.61
C VAL A 159 -22.32 -6.22 2.10
N TYR A 160 -21.09 -6.71 1.97
CA TYR A 160 -20.68 -7.99 2.57
C TYR A 160 -20.11 -7.78 3.96
N MET A 161 -20.52 -8.65 4.88
CA MET A 161 -20.06 -8.69 6.26
C MET A 161 -19.31 -9.99 6.55
N ASN A 162 -18.19 -9.88 7.25
CA ASN A 162 -17.48 -11.00 7.86
C ASN A 162 -17.01 -10.60 9.26
N ALA A 163 -16.97 -11.56 10.18
CA ALA A 163 -16.61 -11.30 11.57
C ALA A 163 -15.70 -12.38 12.16
N GLY A 164 -14.85 -11.99 13.10
CA GLY A 164 -13.90 -12.90 13.76
C GLY A 164 -13.02 -12.20 14.78
N THR A 165 -12.05 -12.91 15.34
CA THR A 165 -11.22 -12.43 16.46
C THR A 165 -9.88 -11.83 16.04
N ASN A 166 -9.44 -12.05 14.80
CA ASN A 166 -8.27 -11.41 14.22
C ASN A 166 -8.71 -10.45 13.09
N PRO A 167 -8.48 -9.13 13.21
CA PRO A 167 -8.98 -8.17 12.23
C PRO A 167 -8.32 -8.34 10.86
N PHE A 168 -7.05 -8.75 10.79
CA PHE A 168 -6.33 -8.90 9.52
C PHE A 168 -6.79 -10.15 8.75
N GLU A 169 -7.05 -11.25 9.46
CA GLU A 169 -7.63 -12.46 8.88
C GLU A 169 -9.05 -12.20 8.38
N VAL A 170 -9.89 -11.54 9.18
CA VAL A 170 -11.28 -11.22 8.80
C VAL A 170 -11.34 -10.37 7.53
N ILE A 171 -10.44 -9.38 7.38
CA ILE A 171 -10.32 -8.57 6.16
C ILE A 171 -9.92 -9.44 4.97
N ASN A 172 -8.88 -10.27 5.13
CA ASN A 172 -8.37 -11.12 4.05
C ASN A 172 -9.42 -12.14 3.56
N GLU A 173 -10.07 -12.82 4.51
CA GLU A 173 -11.15 -13.75 4.22
C GLU A 173 -12.33 -13.05 3.54
N ALA A 174 -12.68 -11.84 3.98
CA ALA A 174 -13.78 -11.10 3.40
C ALA A 174 -13.53 -10.74 1.93
N VAL A 175 -12.33 -10.26 1.59
CA VAL A 175 -12.00 -9.93 0.21
C VAL A 175 -11.88 -11.19 -0.66
N LYS A 176 -11.35 -12.30 -0.15
CA LYS A 176 -11.31 -13.60 -0.86
C LYS A 176 -12.71 -14.17 -1.11
N ALA A 177 -13.64 -14.02 -0.16
CA ALA A 177 -15.04 -14.38 -0.33
C ALA A 177 -15.71 -13.54 -1.43
N VAL A 178 -15.49 -12.22 -1.41
CA VAL A 178 -16.00 -11.31 -2.44
C VAL A 178 -15.38 -11.58 -3.81
N GLU A 179 -14.10 -11.96 -3.87
CA GLU A 179 -13.43 -12.38 -5.11
C GLU A 179 -14.14 -13.58 -5.75
N GLN A 180 -14.50 -14.59 -4.95
CA GLN A 180 -15.21 -15.78 -5.41
C GLN A 180 -16.65 -15.46 -5.86
N LEU A 181 -17.31 -14.50 -5.23
CA LEU A 181 -18.65 -14.08 -5.62
C LEU A 181 -18.66 -13.29 -6.92
N LEU A 182 -17.82 -12.26 -7.01
CA LEU A 182 -17.87 -11.30 -8.11
C LEU A 182 -17.16 -11.82 -9.36
N GLU A 183 -16.08 -12.58 -9.21
CA GLU A 183 -15.24 -13.11 -10.29
C GLU A 183 -14.68 -12.05 -11.27
N THR A 184 -14.78 -10.76 -10.92
CA THR A 184 -14.36 -9.63 -11.75
C THR A 184 -12.99 -9.07 -11.40
N PHE A 185 -12.42 -9.46 -10.27
CA PHE A 185 -11.08 -9.07 -9.84
C PHE A 185 -10.33 -10.28 -9.28
N HIS A 186 -9.04 -10.11 -9.00
CA HIS A 186 -8.26 -11.09 -8.24
C HIS A 186 -7.70 -10.49 -6.96
N HIS A 187 -7.61 -11.32 -5.92
CA HIS A 187 -6.90 -10.96 -4.69
C HIS A 187 -5.40 -10.77 -4.98
N ARG A 188 -4.73 -9.88 -4.24
CA ARG A 188 -3.29 -9.55 -4.34
C ARG A 188 -2.41 -10.77 -4.62
N GLU A 189 -2.62 -11.83 -3.85
CA GLU A 189 -1.81 -13.06 -3.84
C GLU A 189 -1.85 -13.85 -5.16
N LYS A 190 -2.85 -13.64 -6.01
CA LYS A 190 -2.94 -14.29 -7.34
C LYS A 190 -2.31 -13.46 -8.45
N LYS A 191 -1.86 -12.24 -8.17
CA LYS A 191 -1.30 -11.33 -9.16
C LYS A 191 0.22 -11.46 -9.22
N LYS A 192 0.77 -11.39 -10.43
CA LYS A 192 2.23 -11.35 -10.64
C LYS A 192 2.72 -9.95 -10.24
N LEU A 193 3.53 -9.87 -9.17
CA LEU A 193 4.23 -8.62 -8.84
C LEU A 193 5.30 -8.32 -9.90
N PRO A 194 5.40 -7.06 -10.39
CA PRO A 194 6.49 -6.66 -11.27
C PRO A 194 7.81 -6.59 -10.49
N SER A 195 8.91 -6.87 -11.17
CA SER A 195 10.25 -6.94 -10.56
C SER A 195 10.72 -5.59 -10.01
N ILE A 196 10.17 -4.48 -10.50
CA ILE A 196 10.46 -3.10 -10.05
C ILE A 196 10.33 -2.93 -8.53
N ILE A 197 9.53 -3.77 -7.88
CA ILE A 197 9.31 -3.72 -6.43
C ILE A 197 10.58 -3.96 -5.61
N ASP A 198 11.56 -4.70 -6.14
CA ASP A 198 12.79 -5.06 -5.41
C ASP A 198 14.01 -4.20 -5.81
N TRP A 199 13.78 -3.18 -6.64
CA TRP A 199 14.81 -2.31 -7.21
C TRP A 199 14.58 -0.85 -6.81
N PHE A 200 15.65 -0.19 -6.38
CA PHE A 200 15.61 1.24 -6.10
C PHE A 200 15.34 2.01 -7.39
N GLY A 201 14.44 2.99 -7.31
CA GLY A 201 14.06 3.80 -8.46
C GLY A 201 14.24 5.30 -8.30
N TRP A 202 14.06 5.99 -9.43
CA TRP A 202 13.97 7.45 -9.50
C TRP A 202 12.79 7.86 -10.40
N CYS A 203 12.01 8.82 -9.93
CA CYS A 203 10.85 9.38 -10.63
C CYS A 203 11.13 10.85 -10.98
N THR A 204 10.87 11.25 -12.23
CA THR A 204 11.20 12.60 -12.70
C THR A 204 10.25 13.70 -12.23
N TRP A 205 9.16 13.37 -11.51
CA TRP A 205 8.08 14.31 -11.17
C TRP A 205 8.54 15.51 -10.35
N ASP A 206 9.00 15.38 -9.10
CA ASP A 206 9.42 16.59 -8.35
C ASP A 206 10.75 17.20 -8.87
N ALA A 207 11.51 16.41 -9.63
CA ALA A 207 12.74 16.87 -10.24
C ALA A 207 12.46 17.96 -11.30
N PHE A 208 11.46 17.73 -12.16
CA PHE A 208 11.21 18.57 -13.33
C PHE A 208 9.74 18.94 -13.57
N TYR A 209 8.79 18.29 -12.89
CA TYR A 209 7.37 18.28 -13.22
C TYR A 209 7.18 18.03 -14.73
N THR A 210 6.31 18.81 -15.38
CA THR A 210 6.06 18.73 -16.81
C THR A 210 7.24 19.18 -17.69
N ASP A 211 8.33 19.70 -17.11
CA ASP A 211 9.49 20.23 -17.85
C ASP A 211 10.57 19.18 -18.14
N VAL A 212 10.35 17.91 -17.79
CA VAL A 212 11.30 16.81 -18.04
C VAL A 212 11.77 16.75 -19.52
N THR A 213 13.08 16.55 -19.74
CA THR A 213 13.71 16.41 -21.06
C THR A 213 14.58 15.16 -21.12
N ALA A 214 15.01 14.78 -22.33
CA ALA A 214 15.99 13.71 -22.53
C ALA A 214 17.30 13.98 -21.78
N GLU A 215 17.79 15.21 -21.79
CA GLU A 215 19.00 15.64 -21.08
C GLU A 215 18.80 15.62 -19.56
N GLY A 216 17.64 16.07 -19.06
CA GLY A 216 17.35 16.04 -17.62
C GLY A 216 17.29 14.63 -17.04
N VAL A 217 16.81 13.65 -17.81
CA VAL A 217 16.86 12.23 -17.43
C VAL A 217 18.31 11.75 -17.29
N GLU A 218 19.17 12.08 -18.26
CA GLU A 218 20.59 11.72 -18.23
C GLU A 218 21.31 12.35 -17.02
N ASP A 219 21.11 13.66 -16.80
CA ASP A 219 21.72 14.39 -15.68
C ASP A 219 21.34 13.79 -14.33
N GLY A 220 20.07 13.39 -14.15
CA GLY A 220 19.61 12.77 -12.92
C GLY A 220 20.22 11.39 -12.67
N LEU A 221 20.24 10.53 -13.69
CA LEU A 221 20.86 9.19 -13.59
C LEU A 221 22.37 9.27 -13.33
N GLN A 222 23.05 10.20 -14.00
CA GLN A 222 24.47 10.46 -13.81
C GLN A 222 24.75 10.94 -12.38
N SER A 223 24.00 11.94 -11.89
CA SER A 223 24.24 12.52 -10.56
C SER A 223 24.02 11.52 -9.42
N LEU A 224 23.05 10.61 -9.53
CA LEU A 224 22.86 9.51 -8.58
C LEU A 224 24.01 8.49 -8.65
N SER A 225 24.42 8.13 -9.87
CA SER A 225 25.50 7.17 -10.11
C SER A 225 26.85 7.65 -9.58
N GLU A 226 27.15 8.96 -9.68
CA GLU A 226 28.36 9.59 -9.12
C GLU A 226 28.43 9.49 -7.60
N GLY A 227 27.29 9.52 -6.90
CA GLY A 227 27.21 9.30 -5.46
C GLY A 227 27.22 7.83 -5.02
N GLY A 228 27.36 6.90 -5.97
CA GLY A 228 27.43 5.45 -5.71
C GLY A 228 26.08 4.79 -5.46
N VAL A 229 24.96 5.47 -5.76
CA VAL A 229 23.61 4.91 -5.64
C VAL A 229 22.99 4.85 -7.03
N ARG A 230 22.91 3.65 -7.60
CA ARG A 230 22.45 3.49 -9.00
C ARG A 230 20.98 3.07 -9.03
N PRO A 231 20.05 3.93 -9.52
CA PRO A 231 18.67 3.51 -9.72
C PRO A 231 18.61 2.42 -10.79
N ARG A 232 17.89 1.35 -10.47
CA ARG A 232 17.61 0.24 -11.41
C ARG A 232 16.21 0.34 -12.00
N PHE A 233 15.40 1.27 -11.49
CA PHE A 233 14.08 1.59 -11.97
C PHE A 233 13.98 3.10 -12.27
N LEU A 234 13.45 3.47 -13.42
CA LEU A 234 13.21 4.86 -13.82
C LEU A 234 11.72 5.04 -14.14
N ILE A 235 11.12 6.10 -13.63
CA ILE A 235 9.81 6.59 -14.07
C ILE A 235 10.02 7.94 -14.75
N ILE A 236 9.78 7.99 -16.07
CA ILE A 236 9.63 9.25 -16.80
C ILE A 236 8.18 9.70 -16.61
N ASP A 237 7.97 10.59 -15.66
CA ASP A 237 6.65 11.09 -15.27
C ASP A 237 6.09 12.12 -16.29
N ASP A 238 4.95 12.74 -16.00
CA ASP A 238 4.23 13.65 -16.92
C ASP A 238 5.16 14.73 -17.53
N GLY A 239 4.92 15.05 -18.80
CA GLY A 239 5.67 16.01 -19.59
C GLY A 239 6.33 15.43 -20.84
N TRP A 240 6.28 14.12 -21.09
CA TRP A 240 6.92 13.51 -22.27
C TRP A 240 5.97 13.34 -23.48
N GLN A 241 4.65 13.35 -23.27
CA GLN A 241 3.63 13.08 -24.29
C GLN A 241 3.38 14.27 -25.25
N GLN A 242 2.89 13.98 -26.45
CA GLN A 242 2.38 14.98 -27.40
C GLN A 242 0.98 15.46 -27.00
N ILE A 243 0.88 16.72 -26.58
CA ILE A 243 -0.38 17.31 -26.12
C ILE A 243 -0.73 18.57 -26.89
N GLY A 244 -2.03 18.80 -27.08
CA GLY A 244 -2.59 20.04 -27.59
C GLY A 244 -2.68 21.10 -26.50
N ASN A 245 -2.59 22.37 -26.88
CA ASN A 245 -2.87 23.49 -25.98
C ASN A 245 -4.29 23.98 -26.26
N GLU A 246 -5.25 23.37 -25.58
CA GLU A 246 -6.68 23.52 -25.86
C GLU A 246 -7.35 24.52 -24.92
N ALA A 247 -6.57 25.14 -24.03
CA ALA A 247 -6.95 26.34 -23.31
C ALA A 247 -6.79 27.55 -24.25
N PRO A 248 -7.88 28.18 -24.73
CA PRO A 248 -7.75 29.48 -25.38
C PRO A 248 -7.13 30.44 -24.36
N LYS A 249 -6.12 31.23 -24.78
CA LYS A 249 -5.69 32.44 -24.07
C LYS A 249 -6.78 33.52 -24.18
N ASP A 250 -8.04 33.16 -23.93
CA ASP A 250 -9.12 34.11 -23.91
C ASP A 250 -9.02 34.90 -22.60
N THR A 251 -8.66 36.16 -22.71
CA THR A 251 -8.51 37.08 -21.58
C THR A 251 -9.84 37.37 -20.87
N ASN A 252 -10.96 36.92 -21.45
CA ASN A 252 -12.30 36.98 -20.85
C ASN A 252 -12.74 35.69 -20.14
N CYS A 253 -11.94 34.61 -20.19
CA CYS A 253 -12.27 33.38 -19.47
C CYS A 253 -11.99 33.55 -17.98
N VAL A 254 -13.02 33.34 -17.15
CA VAL A 254 -12.93 33.54 -15.69
C VAL A 254 -12.08 32.45 -15.01
N VAL A 255 -11.99 31.27 -15.62
CA VAL A 255 -11.21 30.13 -15.12
C VAL A 255 -9.91 30.02 -15.92
N GLN A 256 -8.86 30.69 -15.44
CA GLN A 256 -7.48 30.50 -15.94
C GLN A 256 -6.70 29.44 -15.14
N GLU A 257 -7.08 29.22 -13.88
CA GLU A 257 -6.48 28.19 -13.01
C GLU A 257 -7.10 26.82 -13.33
N GLY A 258 -6.28 25.82 -13.64
CA GLY A 258 -6.77 24.46 -13.96
C GLY A 258 -7.07 24.21 -15.44
N ALA A 259 -6.98 25.21 -16.32
CA ALA A 259 -7.19 25.04 -17.76
C ALA A 259 -6.20 24.06 -18.40
N GLN A 260 -5.02 23.86 -17.79
CA GLN A 260 -4.04 22.86 -18.23
C GLN A 260 -4.57 21.42 -18.18
N PHE A 261 -5.57 21.14 -17.32
CA PHE A 261 -6.19 19.82 -17.23
C PHE A 261 -7.07 19.49 -18.44
N ALA A 262 -7.43 20.48 -19.25
CA ALA A 262 -8.18 20.28 -20.50
C ALA A 262 -7.30 19.92 -21.71
N ASN A 263 -5.98 19.95 -21.57
CA ASN A 263 -5.06 19.57 -22.65
C ASN A 263 -5.28 18.10 -23.03
N ARG A 264 -5.30 17.79 -24.33
CA ARG A 264 -5.54 16.43 -24.83
C ARG A 264 -4.33 15.85 -25.51
N LEU A 265 -4.28 14.52 -25.52
CA LEU A 265 -3.30 13.78 -26.30
C LEU A 265 -3.55 14.01 -27.79
N THR A 266 -2.56 14.55 -28.49
CA THR A 266 -2.60 14.78 -29.95
C THR A 266 -1.78 13.76 -30.74
N GLY A 267 -1.06 12.87 -30.06
CA GLY A 267 -0.39 11.73 -30.66
C GLY A 267 0.14 10.77 -29.60
N ILE A 268 0.33 9.49 -29.99
CA ILE A 268 0.80 8.42 -29.09
C ILE A 268 2.32 8.40 -28.90
N LYS A 269 3.06 9.30 -29.57
CA LYS A 269 4.52 9.37 -29.51
C LYS A 269 5.00 10.46 -28.55
N GLU A 270 6.30 10.46 -28.28
CA GLU A 270 6.93 11.48 -27.46
C GLU A 270 6.93 12.86 -28.15
N ASN A 271 6.98 13.91 -27.34
CA ASN A 271 7.01 15.29 -27.80
C ASN A 271 8.43 15.75 -28.19
N LYS A 272 8.51 17.00 -28.66
CA LYS A 272 9.75 17.63 -29.13
C LYS A 272 10.92 17.60 -28.13
N LYS A 273 10.68 17.49 -26.81
CA LYS A 273 11.73 17.43 -25.78
C LYS A 273 12.48 16.10 -25.79
N PHE A 274 11.87 15.06 -26.36
CA PHE A 274 12.45 13.72 -26.48
C PHE A 274 12.74 13.35 -27.93
N GLN A 275 12.02 13.92 -28.91
CA GLN A 275 12.23 13.62 -30.34
C GLN A 275 13.61 14.02 -30.88
N THR A 276 14.30 14.96 -30.24
CA THR A 276 15.65 15.38 -30.63
C THR A 276 16.64 14.20 -30.64
N LYS A 277 16.54 13.31 -29.64
CA LYS A 277 17.30 12.04 -29.55
C LYS A 277 16.45 10.82 -29.94
N GLY A 278 15.14 10.90 -29.77
CA GLY A 278 14.17 9.81 -29.84
C GLY A 278 14.02 9.09 -28.50
N LEU A 279 12.78 8.78 -28.09
CA LEU A 279 12.52 8.11 -26.79
C LEU A 279 13.28 6.79 -26.65
N LYS A 280 13.34 6.00 -27.73
CA LYS A 280 14.10 4.74 -27.78
C LYS A 280 15.57 4.93 -27.41
N HIS A 281 16.21 5.98 -27.93
CA HIS A 281 17.61 6.25 -27.66
C HIS A 281 17.84 6.61 -26.18
N VAL A 282 16.96 7.42 -25.59
CA VAL A 282 17.01 7.79 -24.16
C VAL A 282 16.92 6.53 -23.28
N VAL A 283 16.01 5.62 -23.60
CA VAL A 283 15.84 4.35 -22.86
C VAL A 283 17.06 3.45 -23.02
N GLU A 284 17.59 3.30 -24.24
CA GLU A 284 18.80 2.51 -24.50
C GLU A 284 20.02 3.09 -23.78
N GLU A 285 20.14 4.42 -23.72
CA GLU A 285 21.19 5.13 -22.98
C GLU A 285 21.08 4.90 -21.47
N ALA A 286 19.89 5.08 -20.88
CA ALA A 286 19.63 4.79 -19.47
C ALA A 286 19.98 3.34 -19.10
N LYS A 287 19.58 2.37 -19.94
CA LYS A 287 19.85 0.94 -19.69
C LYS A 287 21.32 0.59 -19.86
N ARG A 288 22.01 1.14 -20.88
CA ARG A 288 23.40 0.77 -21.20
C ARG A 288 24.43 1.50 -20.36
N GLN A 289 24.24 2.80 -20.11
CA GLN A 289 25.23 3.65 -19.44
C GLN A 289 25.04 3.67 -17.93
N HIS A 290 23.78 3.71 -17.47
CA HIS A 290 23.43 3.80 -16.05
C HIS A 290 22.99 2.47 -15.44
N SER A 291 22.95 1.41 -16.24
CA SER A 291 22.46 0.08 -15.86
C SER A 291 21.06 0.11 -15.21
N VAL A 292 20.20 1.01 -15.68
CA VAL A 292 18.75 0.95 -15.41
C VAL A 292 18.21 -0.36 -15.98
N LYS A 293 17.35 -1.05 -15.25
CA LYS A 293 16.73 -2.32 -15.69
C LYS A 293 15.35 -2.10 -16.26
N TYR A 294 14.57 -1.27 -15.58
CA TYR A 294 13.18 -1.03 -15.90
C TYR A 294 12.95 0.46 -16.11
N VAL A 295 12.31 0.82 -17.22
CA VAL A 295 11.85 2.18 -17.47
C VAL A 295 10.35 2.17 -17.65
N TYR A 296 9.63 2.88 -16.79
CA TYR A 296 8.20 3.14 -16.93
C TYR A 296 7.98 4.58 -17.41
N VAL A 297 6.88 4.80 -18.11
CA VAL A 297 6.41 6.15 -18.45
C VAL A 297 5.02 6.40 -17.86
N TRP A 298 4.74 7.66 -17.56
CA TRP A 298 3.43 8.08 -17.07
C TRP A 298 2.44 8.30 -18.22
N HIS A 299 1.17 7.96 -18.03
CA HIS A 299 0.06 8.51 -18.82
C HIS A 299 -1.23 8.49 -18.00
N ALA A 300 -2.19 9.35 -18.32
CA ALA A 300 -3.53 9.25 -17.73
C ALA A 300 -4.30 8.06 -18.34
N LEU A 301 -5.27 7.49 -17.61
CA LEU A 301 -6.12 6.41 -18.12
C LEU A 301 -6.83 6.82 -19.42
N ALA A 302 -7.32 8.06 -19.49
CA ALA A 302 -7.95 8.59 -20.69
C ALA A 302 -6.96 9.04 -21.80
N GLY A 303 -5.65 8.79 -21.65
CA GLY A 303 -4.58 9.17 -22.57
C GLY A 303 -3.75 10.35 -22.07
N TYR A 304 -4.40 11.47 -21.72
CA TYR A 304 -3.83 12.61 -20.98
C TYR A 304 -4.92 13.20 -20.07
N TRP A 305 -4.63 14.25 -19.31
CA TRP A 305 -5.60 14.88 -18.38
C TRP A 305 -6.97 15.19 -19.02
N GLY A 306 -6.98 15.79 -20.22
CA GLY A 306 -8.18 16.11 -20.98
C GLY A 306 -8.68 14.99 -21.90
N GLY A 307 -8.07 13.81 -21.85
CA GLY A 307 -8.35 12.68 -22.73
C GLY A 307 -7.57 12.70 -24.05
N VAL A 308 -8.10 12.02 -25.07
CA VAL A 308 -7.55 11.99 -26.44
C VAL A 308 -8.24 13.06 -27.30
N HIS A 309 -7.51 13.74 -28.18
CA HIS A 309 -8.10 14.78 -29.01
C HIS A 309 -9.15 14.20 -30.00
N PRO A 310 -10.41 14.68 -29.99
CA PRO A 310 -11.43 14.24 -30.95
C PRO A 310 -11.03 14.59 -32.38
N ALA A 311 -11.08 13.62 -33.30
CA ALA A 311 -10.70 13.82 -34.71
C ALA A 311 -9.31 14.46 -34.92
N GLY A 312 -8.37 14.23 -34.00
CA GLY A 312 -6.98 14.63 -34.19
C GLY A 312 -6.34 13.86 -35.35
N PRO A 313 -5.43 14.46 -36.15
CA PRO A 313 -4.81 13.78 -37.29
C PRO A 313 -4.13 12.47 -36.87
N GLY A 314 -4.58 11.34 -37.43
CA GLY A 314 -4.06 10.00 -37.11
C GLY A 314 -4.63 9.38 -35.84
N LEU A 315 -5.67 9.98 -35.25
CA LEU A 315 -6.39 9.47 -34.07
C LEU A 315 -7.87 9.18 -34.38
N GLU A 316 -8.32 9.40 -35.62
CA GLU A 316 -9.73 9.32 -36.02
C GLU A 316 -10.32 7.92 -35.82
N HIS A 317 -9.50 6.87 -35.93
CA HIS A 317 -9.92 5.47 -35.80
C HIS A 317 -10.25 5.05 -34.36
N TYR A 318 -9.92 5.88 -33.36
CA TYR A 318 -10.27 5.62 -31.96
C TYR A 318 -11.71 6.03 -31.61
N ASP A 319 -12.42 6.74 -32.50
CA ASP A 319 -13.82 7.16 -32.28
C ASP A 319 -13.97 7.97 -30.97
N THR A 320 -13.05 8.90 -30.75
CA THR A 320 -13.03 9.75 -29.56
C THR A 320 -14.08 10.84 -29.65
N ALA A 321 -14.87 10.99 -28.58
CA ALA A 321 -15.87 12.05 -28.45
C ALA A 321 -15.68 12.83 -27.14
N LEU A 322 -16.17 14.08 -27.11
CA LEU A 322 -16.23 14.82 -25.85
C LEU A 322 -17.33 14.24 -24.95
N ALA A 323 -16.95 13.89 -23.74
CA ALA A 323 -17.84 13.49 -22.67
C ALA A 323 -17.64 14.44 -21.47
N TYR A 324 -18.72 14.74 -20.74
CA TYR A 324 -18.69 15.71 -19.66
C TYR A 324 -18.87 14.99 -18.32
N PRO A 325 -17.95 15.18 -17.36
CA PRO A 325 -17.97 14.44 -16.11
C PRO A 325 -19.17 14.85 -15.24
N VAL A 326 -19.84 13.85 -14.65
CA VAL A 326 -20.88 14.00 -13.64
C VAL A 326 -20.41 13.34 -12.35
N GLN A 327 -20.18 14.14 -11.32
CA GLN A 327 -19.68 13.64 -10.04
C GLN A 327 -20.80 13.09 -9.16
N SER A 328 -20.47 12.04 -8.38
CA SER A 328 -21.33 11.58 -7.29
C SER A 328 -21.57 12.70 -6.27
N PRO A 329 -22.80 12.86 -5.74
CA PRO A 329 -23.07 13.72 -4.59
C PRO A 329 -22.15 13.45 -3.38
N GLY A 330 -21.78 12.19 -3.14
CA GLY A 330 -20.88 11.82 -2.04
C GLY A 330 -19.48 12.40 -2.21
N VAL A 331 -18.91 12.32 -3.42
CA VAL A 331 -17.59 12.90 -3.73
C VAL A 331 -17.62 14.42 -3.63
N MET A 332 -18.65 15.08 -4.20
CA MET A 332 -18.82 16.54 -4.07
C MET A 332 -19.03 16.98 -2.61
N GLY A 333 -19.62 16.10 -1.81
CA GLY A 333 -19.78 16.26 -0.37
C GLY A 333 -18.47 16.29 0.41
N ASN A 334 -17.37 15.77 -0.15
CA ASN A 334 -16.02 15.88 0.40
C ASN A 334 -15.24 17.03 -0.27
N GLN A 335 -14.00 16.83 -0.73
CA GLN A 335 -13.17 17.91 -1.29
C GLN A 335 -13.47 18.16 -2.78
N PRO A 336 -13.84 19.40 -3.19
CA PRO A 336 -13.94 19.78 -4.60
C PRO A 336 -12.60 19.67 -5.33
N ASP A 337 -12.65 19.42 -6.63
CA ASP A 337 -11.46 19.19 -7.45
C ASP A 337 -11.46 20.09 -8.68
N ILE A 338 -10.40 20.89 -8.81
CA ILE A 338 -10.22 21.84 -9.92
C ILE A 338 -10.13 21.14 -11.28
N VAL A 339 -9.72 19.87 -11.31
CA VAL A 339 -9.72 19.06 -12.53
C VAL A 339 -11.15 18.86 -13.03
N MET A 340 -12.10 18.64 -12.11
CA MET A 340 -13.51 18.46 -12.46
C MET A 340 -14.13 19.75 -12.96
N ASP A 341 -13.85 20.87 -12.29
CA ASP A 341 -14.33 22.19 -12.71
C ASP A 341 -13.86 22.51 -14.15
N SER A 342 -12.59 22.22 -14.45
CA SER A 342 -12.01 22.39 -15.79
C SER A 342 -12.69 21.50 -16.83
N LEU A 343 -12.84 20.20 -16.55
CA LEU A 343 -13.40 19.23 -17.50
C LEU A 343 -14.92 19.34 -17.65
N ALA A 344 -15.64 19.88 -16.65
CA ALA A 344 -17.06 20.19 -16.78
C ALA A 344 -17.32 21.27 -17.84
N VAL A 345 -16.38 22.20 -18.04
CA VAL A 345 -16.45 23.24 -19.08
C VAL A 345 -15.91 22.74 -20.41
N HIS A 346 -14.73 22.12 -20.40
CA HIS A 346 -14.00 21.80 -21.63
C HIS A 346 -14.31 20.41 -22.20
N GLY A 347 -14.90 19.51 -21.41
CA GLY A 347 -15.11 18.10 -21.73
C GLY A 347 -13.83 17.27 -21.65
N LEU A 348 -13.99 15.96 -21.52
CA LEU A 348 -12.92 14.97 -21.64
C LEU A 348 -13.05 14.24 -22.98
N GLY A 349 -11.95 14.08 -23.70
CA GLY A 349 -11.87 13.30 -24.93
C GLY A 349 -11.89 11.80 -24.63
N LEU A 350 -13.09 11.23 -24.56
CA LEU A 350 -13.33 9.84 -24.20
C LEU A 350 -13.24 8.96 -25.45
N VAL A 351 -12.23 8.08 -25.50
CA VAL A 351 -12.13 7.02 -26.51
C VAL A 351 -13.32 6.08 -26.35
N HIS A 352 -14.04 5.76 -27.43
CA HIS A 352 -15.19 4.88 -27.32
C HIS A 352 -14.80 3.53 -26.67
N PRO A 353 -15.54 2.98 -25.68
CA PRO A 353 -15.12 1.79 -24.92
C PRO A 353 -14.89 0.53 -25.78
N LYS A 354 -15.53 0.42 -26.96
CA LYS A 354 -15.24 -0.65 -27.94
C LYS A 354 -13.89 -0.51 -28.67
N LYS A 355 -13.24 0.65 -28.58
CA LYS A 355 -11.99 1.01 -29.28
C LYS A 355 -10.83 1.25 -28.32
N VAL A 356 -11.09 1.40 -27.03
CA VAL A 356 -10.06 1.74 -26.02
C VAL A 356 -8.93 0.70 -25.92
N PHE A 357 -9.19 -0.59 -26.15
CA PHE A 357 -8.13 -1.60 -26.25
C PHE A 357 -7.17 -1.31 -27.41
N ASN A 358 -7.67 -0.89 -28.57
CA ASN A 358 -6.81 -0.58 -29.72
C ASN A 358 -5.93 0.64 -29.41
N PHE A 359 -6.50 1.66 -28.77
CA PHE A 359 -5.75 2.82 -28.30
C PHE A 359 -4.61 2.41 -27.36
N TYR A 360 -4.91 1.71 -26.27
CA TYR A 360 -3.87 1.26 -25.34
C TYR A 360 -2.87 0.34 -26.01
N ASN A 361 -3.31 -0.57 -26.87
CA ASN A 361 -2.41 -1.52 -27.51
C ASN A 361 -1.46 -0.84 -28.50
N GLU A 362 -1.92 0.16 -29.25
CA GLU A 362 -1.07 0.94 -30.15
C GLU A 362 -0.07 1.81 -29.36
N LEU A 363 -0.53 2.49 -28.30
CA LEU A 363 0.34 3.26 -27.40
C LEU A 363 1.40 2.36 -26.75
N HIS A 364 1.00 1.26 -26.11
CA HIS A 364 1.92 0.38 -25.39
C HIS A 364 2.83 -0.41 -26.32
N ALA A 365 2.37 -0.79 -27.52
CA ALA A 365 3.25 -1.42 -28.52
C ALA A 365 4.33 -0.45 -28.99
N TYR A 366 3.99 0.83 -29.17
CA TYR A 366 4.98 1.87 -29.46
C TYR A 366 6.00 1.98 -28.32
N LEU A 367 5.54 2.14 -27.08
CA LEU A 367 6.40 2.24 -25.90
C LEU A 367 7.32 1.02 -25.74
N ALA A 368 6.78 -0.19 -25.87
CA ALA A 368 7.56 -1.42 -25.83
C ALA A 368 8.62 -1.47 -26.96
N SER A 369 8.32 -0.95 -28.15
CA SER A 369 9.30 -0.83 -29.25
C SER A 369 10.45 0.14 -28.96
N CYS A 370 10.23 1.10 -28.05
CA CYS A 370 11.25 1.99 -27.50
C CYS A 370 12.02 1.38 -26.32
N GLY A 371 11.67 0.16 -25.89
CA GLY A 371 12.30 -0.52 -24.76
C GLY A 371 11.73 -0.14 -23.39
N ILE A 372 10.58 0.53 -23.33
CA ILE A 372 9.82 0.76 -22.08
C ILE A 372 9.30 -0.57 -21.55
N ASP A 373 9.37 -0.77 -20.24
CA ASP A 373 9.05 -2.02 -19.56
C ASP A 373 7.68 -2.00 -18.85
N GLY A 374 7.03 -0.85 -18.80
CA GLY A 374 5.73 -0.67 -18.16
C GLY A 374 5.28 0.78 -18.09
N VAL A 375 4.18 1.02 -17.37
CA VAL A 375 3.56 2.35 -17.26
C VAL A 375 3.12 2.67 -15.83
N LYS A 376 3.10 3.95 -15.48
CA LYS A 376 2.36 4.49 -14.34
C LYS A 376 1.09 5.15 -14.91
N VAL A 377 -0.08 4.62 -14.55
CA VAL A 377 -1.36 5.05 -15.12
C VAL A 377 -2.13 5.87 -14.09
N ASP A 378 -2.21 7.17 -14.31
CA ASP A 378 -2.86 8.14 -13.42
C ASP A 378 -4.30 8.44 -13.84
N VAL A 379 -4.97 9.28 -13.04
CA VAL A 379 -6.30 9.84 -13.32
C VAL A 379 -7.35 8.74 -13.56
N GLN A 380 -7.20 7.55 -12.96
CA GLN A 380 -8.05 6.40 -13.29
C GLN A 380 -9.51 6.59 -12.89
N ASN A 381 -9.76 7.15 -11.71
CA ASN A 381 -11.12 7.33 -11.19
C ASN A 381 -11.97 8.31 -12.02
N ILE A 382 -11.41 9.06 -12.97
CA ILE A 382 -12.20 10.00 -13.80
C ILE A 382 -13.31 9.28 -14.56
N ILE A 383 -13.04 8.03 -14.97
CA ILE A 383 -13.95 7.25 -15.80
C ILE A 383 -15.27 6.97 -15.08
N GLU A 384 -15.30 6.96 -13.74
CA GLU A 384 -16.56 6.75 -12.99
C GLU A 384 -17.58 7.88 -13.21
N THR A 385 -17.11 9.06 -13.62
CA THR A 385 -17.93 10.26 -13.84
C THR A 385 -18.52 10.33 -15.26
N LEU A 386 -18.13 9.41 -16.15
CA LEU A 386 -18.45 9.44 -17.58
C LEU A 386 -19.39 8.30 -17.99
N GLY A 387 -20.02 7.63 -17.03
CA GLY A 387 -20.84 6.43 -17.27
C GLY A 387 -22.14 6.66 -18.06
N ALA A 388 -22.61 7.90 -18.16
CA ALA A 388 -23.86 8.24 -18.83
C ALA A 388 -23.82 7.89 -20.33
N GLY A 389 -24.79 7.10 -20.79
CA GLY A 389 -24.85 6.62 -22.17
C GLY A 389 -23.95 5.41 -22.44
N HIS A 390 -23.21 4.93 -21.43
CA HIS A 390 -22.32 3.78 -21.50
C HIS A 390 -22.73 2.63 -20.56
N GLY A 391 -23.97 2.67 -20.05
CA GLY A 391 -24.51 1.64 -19.16
C GLY A 391 -24.13 1.82 -17.70
N GLY A 392 -23.72 3.04 -17.30
CA GLY A 392 -23.32 3.36 -15.94
C GLY A 392 -21.82 3.21 -15.71
N ARG A 393 -21.37 3.76 -14.57
CA ARG A 393 -19.97 3.88 -14.20
C ARG A 393 -19.24 2.55 -14.10
N VAL A 394 -19.92 1.51 -13.61
CA VAL A 394 -19.31 0.20 -13.40
C VAL A 394 -18.96 -0.44 -14.73
N SER A 395 -19.86 -0.42 -15.72
CA SER A 395 -19.61 -1.01 -17.03
C SER A 395 -18.57 -0.23 -17.85
N LEU A 396 -18.54 1.10 -17.75
CA LEU A 396 -17.51 1.90 -18.41
C LEU A 396 -16.13 1.65 -17.78
N THR A 397 -16.02 1.78 -16.45
CA THR A 397 -14.77 1.55 -15.73
C THR A 397 -14.23 0.15 -15.98
N ARG A 398 -15.08 -0.88 -15.91
CA ARG A 398 -14.70 -2.26 -16.19
C ARG A 398 -14.17 -2.44 -17.62
N SER A 399 -14.81 -1.82 -18.61
CA SER A 399 -14.34 -1.86 -20.00
C SER A 399 -12.94 -1.26 -20.15
N TYR A 400 -12.69 -0.13 -19.48
CA TYR A 400 -11.38 0.54 -19.48
C TYR A 400 -10.30 -0.28 -18.77
N VAL A 401 -10.59 -0.80 -17.58
CA VAL A 401 -9.65 -1.63 -16.80
C VAL A 401 -9.29 -2.91 -17.56
N GLN A 402 -10.27 -3.61 -18.13
CA GLN A 402 -10.02 -4.82 -18.91
C GLN A 402 -9.17 -4.54 -20.16
N ALA A 403 -9.45 -3.45 -20.86
CA ALA A 403 -8.67 -3.05 -22.02
C ALA A 403 -7.23 -2.66 -21.65
N LEU A 404 -7.05 -1.95 -20.53
CA LEU A 404 -5.74 -1.61 -20.01
C LEU A 404 -4.94 -2.87 -19.68
N GLU A 405 -5.49 -3.76 -18.83
CA GLU A 405 -4.82 -5.00 -18.42
C GLU A 405 -4.48 -5.90 -19.62
N ALA A 406 -5.39 -6.01 -20.60
CA ALA A 406 -5.12 -6.77 -21.82
C ALA A 406 -3.96 -6.17 -22.64
N SER A 407 -3.84 -4.84 -22.71
CA SER A 407 -2.72 -4.18 -23.37
C SER A 407 -1.41 -4.34 -22.59
N ILE A 408 -1.44 -4.23 -21.25
CA ILE A 408 -0.27 -4.46 -20.39
C ILE A 408 0.25 -5.89 -20.58
N ALA A 409 -0.61 -6.90 -20.48
CA ALA A 409 -0.23 -8.30 -20.65
C ALA A 409 0.41 -8.59 -22.02
N ARG A 410 -0.05 -7.89 -23.06
CA ARG A 410 0.46 -8.07 -24.42
C ARG A 410 1.82 -7.42 -24.65
N ASN A 411 2.08 -6.27 -24.02
CA ASN A 411 3.24 -5.43 -24.35
C ASN A 411 4.33 -5.43 -23.27
N PHE A 412 3.99 -5.75 -22.02
CA PHE A 412 4.90 -5.69 -20.87
C PHE A 412 4.92 -7.04 -20.12
N PRO A 413 5.86 -7.94 -20.45
CA PRO A 413 5.86 -9.32 -19.93
C PRO A 413 6.06 -9.42 -18.41
N ASP A 414 6.54 -8.35 -17.78
CA ASP A 414 6.71 -8.28 -16.33
C ASP A 414 5.51 -7.73 -15.57
N ASN A 415 4.34 -7.64 -16.22
CA ASN A 415 3.13 -7.03 -15.65
C ASN A 415 3.37 -5.58 -15.21
N GLY A 416 4.06 -4.82 -16.06
CA GLY A 416 4.55 -3.50 -15.72
C GLY A 416 3.46 -2.43 -15.73
N CYS A 417 2.79 -2.28 -14.59
CA CYS A 417 1.76 -1.27 -14.39
C CYS A 417 1.69 -0.84 -12.93
N ILE A 418 1.76 0.48 -12.68
CA ILE A 418 1.40 1.10 -11.39
C ILE A 418 0.04 1.78 -11.59
N ALA A 419 -0.98 1.33 -10.87
CA ALA A 419 -2.27 2.00 -10.85
C ALA A 419 -2.23 3.19 -9.89
N CYS A 420 -2.57 4.38 -10.37
CA CYS A 420 -2.48 5.60 -9.59
C CYS A 420 -3.78 6.40 -9.75
N MET A 421 -4.19 7.10 -8.70
CA MET A 421 -5.51 7.77 -8.61
C MET A 421 -6.67 6.77 -8.84
N ASN A 422 -6.49 5.52 -8.38
CA ASN A 422 -7.36 4.37 -8.61
C ASN A 422 -8.00 3.84 -7.32
N HIS A 423 -8.40 4.73 -6.40
CA HIS A 423 -8.95 4.29 -5.12
C HIS A 423 -10.45 3.96 -5.16
N ASN A 424 -11.16 4.08 -6.29
CA ASN A 424 -12.59 3.76 -6.31
C ASN A 424 -12.82 2.24 -6.34
N THR A 425 -13.95 1.78 -5.79
CA THR A 425 -14.29 0.35 -5.80
C THR A 425 -14.67 -0.16 -7.20
N ASP A 426 -15.09 0.71 -8.13
CA ASP A 426 -15.33 0.37 -9.53
C ASP A 426 -14.10 -0.28 -10.19
N GLY A 427 -12.93 0.36 -10.01
CA GLY A 427 -11.65 -0.10 -10.53
C GLY A 427 -11.08 -1.27 -9.74
N LEU A 428 -11.10 -1.20 -8.40
CA LEU A 428 -10.57 -2.26 -7.53
C LEU A 428 -11.28 -3.60 -7.77
N TYR A 429 -12.61 -3.62 -7.82
CA TYR A 429 -13.40 -4.82 -8.11
C TYR A 429 -13.43 -5.20 -9.60
N SER A 430 -12.69 -4.50 -10.47
CA SER A 430 -12.56 -4.84 -11.89
C SER A 430 -11.14 -5.26 -12.31
N SER A 431 -10.16 -5.22 -11.39
CA SER A 431 -8.74 -5.48 -11.71
C SER A 431 -8.31 -6.92 -11.41
N LYS A 432 -7.96 -7.68 -12.45
CA LYS A 432 -7.51 -9.07 -12.35
C LYS A 432 -5.99 -9.23 -12.37
N GLN A 433 -5.27 -8.29 -12.98
CA GLN A 433 -3.84 -8.45 -13.29
C GLN A 433 -2.98 -7.35 -12.70
N THR A 434 -3.40 -6.09 -12.76
CA THR A 434 -2.62 -4.97 -12.24
C THR A 434 -2.30 -5.18 -10.77
N ALA A 435 -1.02 -5.19 -10.43
CA ALA A 435 -0.52 -5.71 -9.16
C ALA A 435 0.04 -4.66 -8.21
N VAL A 436 0.17 -3.40 -8.64
CA VAL A 436 0.69 -2.30 -7.82
C VAL A 436 -0.28 -1.13 -7.87
N VAL A 437 -0.59 -0.53 -6.71
CA VAL A 437 -1.48 0.64 -6.59
C VAL A 437 -0.84 1.70 -5.70
N ARG A 438 -0.78 2.96 -6.15
CA ARG A 438 -0.43 4.08 -5.27
C ARG A 438 -1.46 4.16 -4.16
N ALA A 439 -1.01 4.23 -2.91
CA ALA A 439 -1.88 4.14 -1.73
C ALA A 439 -2.06 5.46 -0.97
N SER A 440 -1.62 6.59 -1.54
CA SER A 440 -1.76 7.91 -0.96
C SER A 440 -1.97 8.98 -2.03
N ASP A 441 -2.46 10.14 -1.57
CA ASP A 441 -2.29 11.41 -2.29
C ASP A 441 -0.79 11.72 -2.47
N ASP A 442 -0.49 12.70 -3.31
CA ASP A 442 0.89 13.04 -3.65
C ASP A 442 1.71 13.41 -2.42
N TYR A 443 2.98 13.00 -2.44
CA TYR A 443 4.01 13.57 -1.59
C TYR A 443 4.20 15.07 -1.93
N TYR A 444 3.79 15.95 -1.01
CA TYR A 444 3.94 17.40 -1.17
C TYR A 444 5.11 17.93 -0.32
N PRO A 445 6.36 17.95 -0.83
CA PRO A 445 7.56 18.31 -0.04
C PRO A 445 7.51 19.72 0.56
N ARG A 446 6.69 20.62 0.00
CA ARG A 446 6.59 22.01 0.45
C ARG A 446 5.39 22.27 1.35
N ASP A 447 4.52 21.27 1.57
CA ASP A 447 3.39 21.38 2.48
C ASP A 447 3.71 20.63 3.78
N PRO A 448 4.04 21.33 4.87
CA PRO A 448 4.33 20.70 6.16
C PRO A 448 3.17 19.85 6.69
N ALA A 449 1.92 20.19 6.34
CA ALA A 449 0.75 19.45 6.78
C ALA A 449 0.65 18.06 6.14
N SER A 450 1.37 17.81 5.04
CA SER A 450 1.29 16.58 4.26
C SER A 450 2.13 15.44 4.86
N HIS A 451 3.23 15.73 5.56
CA HIS A 451 4.22 14.70 5.93
C HIS A 451 3.68 13.65 6.91
N THR A 452 3.06 14.10 8.01
CA THR A 452 2.54 13.16 9.01
C THR A 452 1.29 12.43 8.52
N ILE A 453 0.37 13.16 7.88
CA ILE A 453 -0.86 12.57 7.36
C ILE A 453 -0.59 11.61 6.19
N HIS A 454 0.45 11.83 5.38
CA HIS A 454 0.85 10.90 4.32
C HIS A 454 1.18 9.53 4.91
N ILE A 455 2.00 9.47 5.96
CA ILE A 455 2.41 8.18 6.55
C ILE A 455 1.22 7.48 7.23
N SER A 456 0.37 8.23 7.94
CA SER A 456 -0.86 7.64 8.49
C SER A 456 -1.79 7.13 7.36
N SER A 457 -2.12 7.96 6.38
CA SER A 457 -3.05 7.61 5.30
C SER A 457 -2.58 6.42 4.49
N VAL A 458 -1.31 6.38 4.09
CA VAL A 458 -0.79 5.27 3.29
C VAL A 458 -0.81 3.95 4.07
N CYS A 459 -0.53 4.00 5.37
CA CYS A 459 -0.55 2.84 6.24
C CYS A 459 -1.98 2.29 6.43
N TYR A 460 -2.96 3.16 6.73
CA TYR A 460 -4.36 2.74 6.86
C TYR A 460 -4.98 2.31 5.54
N ASN A 461 -4.72 3.03 4.44
CA ASN A 461 -5.18 2.63 3.11
C ASN A 461 -4.65 1.23 2.71
N SER A 462 -3.44 0.87 3.16
CA SER A 462 -2.84 -0.44 2.92
C SER A 462 -3.60 -1.60 3.58
N LEU A 463 -4.49 -1.36 4.55
CA LEU A 463 -5.39 -2.39 5.10
C LEU A 463 -6.37 -2.92 4.06
N PHE A 464 -6.87 -2.04 3.19
CA PHE A 464 -7.87 -2.39 2.17
C PHE A 464 -7.23 -2.56 0.81
N LEU A 465 -6.45 -1.58 0.34
CA LEU A 465 -5.77 -1.66 -0.96
C LEU A 465 -4.80 -2.85 -1.02
N GLY A 466 -4.17 -3.18 0.10
CA GLY A 466 -3.29 -4.33 0.27
C GLY A 466 -3.96 -5.70 0.11
N GLU A 467 -5.29 -5.78 -0.04
CA GLU A 467 -5.98 -7.01 -0.41
C GLU A 467 -6.16 -7.14 -1.94
N PHE A 468 -6.07 -6.03 -2.69
CA PHE A 468 -6.24 -6.01 -4.15
C PHE A 468 -4.92 -5.95 -4.91
N MET A 469 -3.95 -5.18 -4.41
CA MET A 469 -2.68 -4.89 -5.06
C MET A 469 -1.60 -4.62 -4.01
N GLN A 470 -0.33 -4.64 -4.40
CA GLN A 470 0.74 -4.15 -3.54
C GLN A 470 0.68 -2.62 -3.45
N PRO A 471 0.60 -2.05 -2.23
CA PRO A 471 0.65 -0.61 -2.05
C PRO A 471 2.02 -0.03 -2.45
N ASP A 472 1.98 0.97 -3.32
CA ASP A 472 3.06 1.91 -3.59
C ASP A 472 2.88 3.14 -2.70
N TRP A 473 3.90 3.42 -1.88
CA TRP A 473 3.87 4.45 -0.85
C TRP A 473 4.38 5.81 -1.34
N ASP A 474 4.47 5.97 -2.67
CA ASP A 474 4.91 7.18 -3.35
C ASP A 474 6.41 7.49 -3.19
N MET A 475 6.92 8.29 -4.14
CA MET A 475 8.23 8.90 -4.06
C MET A 475 8.39 9.76 -2.81
N PHE A 476 9.64 10.10 -2.50
CA PHE A 476 9.99 11.09 -1.51
C PHE A 476 11.31 11.77 -1.88
N HIS A 477 11.64 12.87 -1.20
CA HIS A 477 12.94 13.52 -1.32
C HIS A 477 13.93 12.94 -0.31
N SER A 478 15.10 12.47 -0.77
CA SER A 478 16.16 11.99 0.12
C SER A 478 16.84 13.16 0.87
N LEU A 479 16.90 14.34 0.25
CA LEU A 479 17.40 15.56 0.86
C LEU A 479 16.24 16.45 1.32
N HIS A 480 15.71 16.15 2.49
CA HIS A 480 14.60 16.88 3.09
C HIS A 480 14.62 16.78 4.63
N PRO A 481 14.13 17.77 5.41
CA PRO A 481 14.05 17.68 6.87
C PRO A 481 13.30 16.46 7.40
N THR A 482 12.35 15.92 6.63
CA THR A 482 11.57 14.71 6.97
C THR A 482 12.01 13.46 6.21
N ALA A 483 13.17 13.48 5.53
CA ALA A 483 13.59 12.41 4.64
C ALA A 483 13.79 11.08 5.36
N GLU A 484 14.46 11.06 6.53
CA GLU A 484 14.67 9.83 7.31
C GLU A 484 13.33 9.23 7.79
N TYR A 485 12.38 10.09 8.17
CA TYR A 485 11.02 9.70 8.58
C TYR A 485 10.27 9.00 7.43
N HIS A 486 10.31 9.55 6.22
CA HIS A 486 9.72 8.91 5.04
C HIS A 486 10.49 7.64 4.63
N ALA A 487 11.82 7.66 4.62
CA ALA A 487 12.66 6.51 4.30
C ALA A 487 12.34 5.30 5.19
N ALA A 488 12.21 5.52 6.50
CA ALA A 488 11.88 4.46 7.44
C ALA A 488 10.48 3.87 7.22
N ALA A 489 9.49 4.71 6.93
CA ALA A 489 8.16 4.24 6.59
C ALA A 489 8.14 3.36 5.33
N ARG A 490 8.84 3.75 4.25
CA ARG A 490 8.93 2.92 3.04
C ARG A 490 9.71 1.61 3.28
N ALA A 491 10.75 1.63 4.12
CA ALA A 491 11.51 0.44 4.47
C ALA A 491 10.66 -0.61 5.19
N VAL A 492 9.72 -0.18 6.04
CA VAL A 492 8.77 -1.05 6.76
C VAL A 492 7.51 -1.34 5.94
N GLY A 493 7.12 -0.46 5.01
CA GLY A 493 5.86 -0.53 4.26
C GLY A 493 5.76 -1.65 3.24
N GLY A 494 6.89 -2.28 2.86
CA GLY A 494 6.93 -3.34 1.85
C GLY A 494 6.62 -2.84 0.43
N SER A 495 6.74 -1.54 0.18
CA SER A 495 6.45 -0.88 -1.10
C SER A 495 7.68 -0.88 -2.03
N PRO A 496 7.51 -0.55 -3.33
CA PRO A 496 8.61 0.00 -4.12
C PRO A 496 9.26 1.20 -3.41
N ILE A 497 10.56 1.40 -3.61
CA ILE A 497 11.30 2.54 -3.04
C ILE A 497 11.93 3.32 -4.19
N TYR A 498 11.45 4.54 -4.41
CA TYR A 498 12.00 5.46 -5.37
C TYR A 498 11.97 6.89 -4.86
N VAL A 499 12.92 7.71 -5.30
CA VAL A 499 13.00 9.13 -4.95
C VAL A 499 12.65 10.02 -6.13
N SER A 500 12.34 11.29 -5.86
CA SER A 500 12.05 12.31 -6.88
C SER A 500 13.00 13.51 -6.81
N ASP A 501 14.17 13.32 -6.19
CA ASP A 501 15.20 14.35 -6.04
C ASP A 501 15.57 15.01 -7.37
N LYS A 502 15.84 16.31 -7.30
CA LYS A 502 16.50 17.04 -8.39
C LYS A 502 17.94 16.54 -8.57
N PRO A 503 18.46 16.51 -9.81
CA PRO A 503 19.87 16.18 -10.04
C PRO A 503 20.80 17.00 -9.14
N GLY A 504 21.76 16.32 -8.50
CA GLY A 504 22.72 16.93 -7.58
C GLY A 504 22.17 17.29 -6.18
N ASN A 505 20.90 16.98 -5.88
CA ASN A 505 20.26 17.26 -4.59
C ASN A 505 19.89 15.97 -3.86
N HIS A 506 20.88 15.11 -3.64
CA HIS A 506 20.71 13.79 -3.04
C HIS A 506 21.35 13.71 -1.65
N ASN A 507 20.74 12.93 -0.77
CA ASN A 507 21.35 12.51 0.48
C ASN A 507 21.84 11.06 0.36
N PHE A 508 23.07 10.88 -0.13
CA PHE A 508 23.64 9.55 -0.35
C PHE A 508 23.81 8.74 0.93
N GLU A 509 24.03 9.38 2.07
CA GLU A 509 24.14 8.69 3.35
C GLU A 509 22.80 8.07 3.77
N LEU A 510 21.68 8.76 3.54
CA LEU A 510 20.35 8.18 3.74
C LEU A 510 20.05 7.09 2.71
N LEU A 511 20.34 7.33 1.43
CA LEU A 511 20.06 6.36 0.37
C LEU A 511 20.80 5.03 0.59
N LYS A 512 22.05 5.06 1.07
CA LYS A 512 22.82 3.85 1.40
C LYS A 512 22.26 3.04 2.58
N LYS A 513 21.35 3.62 3.39
CA LYS A 513 20.60 2.88 4.43
C LYS A 513 19.38 2.14 3.87
N LEU A 514 19.01 2.38 2.61
CA LEU A 514 17.87 1.76 1.91
C LEU A 514 18.30 0.87 0.74
N VAL A 515 19.37 1.27 0.05
CA VAL A 515 19.78 0.72 -1.25
C VAL A 515 21.11 0.00 -1.12
N LEU A 516 21.13 -1.28 -1.53
CA LEU A 516 22.37 -2.06 -1.62
C LEU A 516 23.23 -1.60 -2.82
N PRO A 517 24.53 -1.88 -2.84
CA PRO A 517 25.42 -1.41 -3.92
C PRO A 517 25.02 -1.85 -5.34
N ASP A 518 24.26 -2.93 -5.47
CA ASP A 518 23.74 -3.40 -6.76
C ASP A 518 22.45 -2.68 -7.21
N GLY A 519 21.92 -1.79 -6.38
CA GLY A 519 20.67 -1.05 -6.58
C GLY A 519 19.42 -1.78 -6.11
N SER A 520 19.55 -2.96 -5.51
CA SER A 520 18.41 -3.68 -4.92
C SER A 520 18.09 -3.18 -3.51
N VAL A 521 16.86 -3.43 -3.05
CA VAL A 521 16.41 -2.99 -1.71
C VAL A 521 16.07 -4.19 -0.82
N LEU A 522 16.18 -4.00 0.49
CA LEU A 522 15.77 -4.99 1.50
C LEU A 522 14.30 -4.81 1.85
N ARG A 523 13.41 -5.13 0.90
CA ARG A 523 11.96 -4.92 1.05
C ARG A 523 11.33 -5.93 2.02
N ALA A 524 10.44 -5.44 2.88
CA ALA A 524 9.56 -6.30 3.69
C ALA A 524 8.48 -6.98 2.82
N GLN A 525 7.95 -8.13 3.26
CA GLN A 525 7.19 -9.03 2.37
C GLN A 525 5.72 -8.65 2.18
N LEU A 526 5.06 -8.11 3.20
CA LEU A 526 3.64 -7.79 3.18
C LEU A 526 3.40 -6.31 2.86
N PRO A 527 2.17 -5.91 2.51
CA PRO A 527 1.75 -4.53 2.70
C PRO A 527 1.87 -4.13 4.17
N GLY A 528 2.60 -3.05 4.48
CA GLY A 528 2.73 -2.54 5.85
C GLY A 528 1.39 -2.03 6.40
N ARG A 529 1.05 -2.41 7.63
CA ARG A 529 -0.26 -2.15 8.25
C ARG A 529 -0.11 -1.60 9.67
N PRO A 530 -1.12 -0.86 10.19
CA PRO A 530 -1.13 -0.51 11.59
C PRO A 530 -1.12 -1.78 12.45
N THR A 531 -0.43 -1.74 13.59
CA THR A 531 -0.57 -2.79 14.62
C THR A 531 -2.00 -2.81 15.14
N ARG A 532 -2.39 -3.92 15.77
CA ARG A 532 -3.78 -4.14 16.21
C ARG A 532 -4.28 -3.05 17.15
N ASP A 533 -3.44 -2.59 18.07
CA ASP A 533 -3.76 -1.52 19.02
C ASP A 533 -3.89 -0.13 18.36
N CYS A 534 -3.30 0.06 17.17
CA CYS A 534 -3.45 1.31 16.41
C CYS A 534 -4.75 1.35 15.60
N LEU A 535 -5.38 0.23 15.26
CA LEU A 535 -6.48 0.17 14.27
C LEU A 535 -7.64 1.15 14.51
N PHE A 536 -7.94 1.46 15.78
CA PHE A 536 -9.12 2.23 16.19
C PHE A 536 -8.76 3.52 16.95
N VAL A 537 -7.56 4.07 16.75
CA VAL A 537 -7.10 5.36 17.31
C VAL A 537 -6.66 6.30 16.18
N ASP A 538 -6.64 7.61 16.41
CA ASP A 538 -6.24 8.59 15.40
C ASP A 538 -4.81 9.08 15.66
N PRO A 539 -3.77 8.39 15.16
CA PRO A 539 -2.38 8.72 15.47
C PRO A 539 -1.94 10.07 14.89
N ALA A 540 -2.81 10.73 14.12
CA ALA A 540 -2.52 12.02 13.52
C ALA A 540 -3.06 13.19 14.34
N ARG A 541 -4.03 12.98 15.23
CA ARG A 541 -4.77 14.08 15.89
C ARG A 541 -5.25 13.83 17.32
N ASP A 542 -5.21 12.61 17.84
CA ASP A 542 -5.73 12.34 19.18
C ASP A 542 -4.84 12.88 20.32
N GLY A 543 -3.61 13.32 20.02
CA GLY A 543 -2.67 13.85 21.00
C GLY A 543 -2.10 12.80 21.95
N THR A 544 -2.34 11.50 21.71
CA THR A 544 -1.96 10.42 22.63
C THR A 544 -1.28 9.24 21.97
N SER A 545 -1.60 8.95 20.71
CA SER A 545 -1.17 7.72 20.06
C SER A 545 -0.04 7.93 19.06
N LEU A 546 0.97 7.05 19.14
CA LEU A 546 1.96 6.86 18.10
C LEU A 546 1.44 5.83 17.09
N LEU A 547 1.76 6.01 15.80
CA LEU A 547 1.48 5.01 14.78
C LEU A 547 2.56 3.93 14.82
N LYS A 548 2.16 2.68 15.07
CA LYS A 548 3.02 1.51 14.89
C LYS A 548 2.63 0.80 13.60
N ILE A 549 3.62 0.55 12.75
CA ILE A 549 3.47 -0.12 11.46
C ILE A 549 4.21 -1.45 11.54
N TRP A 550 3.53 -2.58 11.33
CA TRP A 550 4.17 -3.89 11.33
C TRP A 550 4.27 -4.48 9.92
N ASN A 551 5.30 -5.31 9.75
CA ASN A 551 5.53 -6.13 8.57
C ASN A 551 6.43 -7.33 8.94
N VAL A 552 6.72 -8.20 7.97
CA VAL A 552 7.64 -9.33 8.13
C VAL A 552 8.68 -9.37 7.01
N ASN A 553 9.86 -9.82 7.37
CA ASN A 553 10.88 -10.36 6.48
C ASN A 553 10.81 -11.90 6.51
N LYS A 554 11.65 -12.56 5.72
CA LYS A 554 11.66 -14.02 5.62
C LYS A 554 11.93 -14.74 6.94
N CYS A 555 12.73 -14.14 7.83
CA CYS A 555 13.16 -14.73 9.10
C CYS A 555 12.93 -13.84 10.33
N THR A 556 12.49 -12.60 10.15
CA THR A 556 12.32 -11.61 11.24
C THR A 556 11.05 -10.79 11.02
N GLY A 557 10.43 -10.30 12.08
CA GLY A 557 9.40 -9.27 12.00
C GLY A 557 10.01 -7.88 12.11
N VAL A 558 9.31 -6.86 11.62
CA VAL A 558 9.73 -5.46 11.73
C VAL A 558 8.55 -4.58 12.15
N VAL A 559 8.81 -3.66 13.08
CA VAL A 559 7.85 -2.66 13.55
C VAL A 559 8.49 -1.28 13.48
N GLY A 560 7.92 -0.38 12.67
CA GLY A 560 8.26 1.03 12.68
C GLY A 560 7.30 1.81 13.58
N VAL A 561 7.82 2.70 14.42
CA VAL A 561 7.01 3.56 15.30
C VAL A 561 7.23 5.01 14.90
N PHE A 562 6.13 5.74 14.70
CA PHE A 562 6.12 7.09 14.13
C PHE A 562 5.22 8.02 14.92
N ASN A 563 5.70 9.24 15.19
CA ASN A 563 4.84 10.30 15.71
C ASN A 563 4.22 11.12 14.56
N CYS A 564 2.98 10.77 14.21
CA CYS A 564 2.20 11.40 13.15
C CYS A 564 1.34 12.59 13.60
N GLN A 565 1.47 13.05 14.84
CA GLN A 565 0.54 14.05 15.38
C GLN A 565 0.64 15.41 14.68
N GLY A 566 -0.46 16.16 14.68
CA GLY A 566 -0.52 17.58 14.38
C GLY A 566 -1.26 17.98 13.11
N ALA A 567 -1.36 17.09 12.12
CA ALA A 567 -2.03 17.39 10.86
C ALA A 567 -2.97 16.28 10.40
N GLY A 568 -4.03 16.65 9.68
CA GLY A 568 -4.94 15.68 9.10
C GLY A 568 -6.08 16.31 8.33
N TRP A 569 -6.88 15.47 7.66
CA TRP A 569 -8.01 15.95 6.87
C TRP A 569 -9.09 16.58 7.75
N CYS A 570 -9.54 17.78 7.38
CA CYS A 570 -10.56 18.54 8.10
C CYS A 570 -11.91 18.43 7.39
N LYS A 571 -12.91 17.81 8.05
CA LYS A 571 -14.27 17.67 7.48
C LYS A 571 -14.99 18.99 7.19
N VAL A 572 -14.66 20.05 7.95
CA VAL A 572 -15.32 21.35 7.81
C VAL A 572 -14.75 22.14 6.63
N ILE A 573 -13.42 22.18 6.52
CA ILE A 573 -12.73 22.97 5.49
C ILE A 573 -12.46 22.13 4.23
N LYS A 574 -12.68 20.80 4.31
CA LYS A 574 -12.51 19.83 3.22
C LYS A 574 -11.10 19.85 2.62
N LYS A 575 -10.09 19.96 3.49
CA LYS A 575 -8.67 19.92 3.11
C LYS A 575 -7.82 19.40 4.26
N THR A 576 -6.63 18.92 3.92
CA THR A 576 -5.57 18.68 4.90
C THR A 576 -5.09 20.00 5.49
N ARG A 577 -4.91 20.02 6.81
CA ARG A 577 -4.32 21.17 7.51
C ARG A 577 -3.60 20.72 8.77
N ILE A 578 -2.75 21.60 9.27
CA ILE A 578 -2.24 21.55 10.63
C ILE A 578 -3.40 21.90 11.59
N HIS A 579 -3.75 20.99 12.49
CA HIS A 579 -4.71 21.21 13.58
C HIS A 579 -3.99 21.59 14.88
N ASP A 580 -2.76 21.09 15.07
CA ASP A 580 -1.88 21.45 16.16
C ASP A 580 -0.46 21.67 15.62
N ALA A 581 0.06 22.88 15.80
CA ALA A 581 1.36 23.31 15.30
C ALA A 581 2.52 22.94 16.25
N SER A 582 2.24 22.45 17.46
CA SER A 582 3.28 22.01 18.40
C SER A 582 2.83 20.77 19.20
N PRO A 583 2.55 19.64 18.53
CA PRO A 583 2.09 18.45 19.23
C PRO A 583 3.15 17.90 20.19
N GLY A 584 2.67 17.22 21.23
CA GLY A 584 3.51 16.72 22.32
C GLY A 584 4.44 15.59 21.92
N THR A 585 5.47 15.39 22.75
CA THR A 585 6.25 14.14 22.79
C THR A 585 5.37 13.03 23.34
N LEU A 586 5.28 11.90 22.65
CA LEU A 586 4.44 10.77 23.04
C LEU A 586 5.29 9.54 23.37
N THR A 587 4.72 8.66 24.19
CA THR A 587 5.35 7.39 24.57
C THR A 587 4.38 6.24 24.27
N THR A 588 4.90 5.16 23.69
CA THR A 588 4.19 3.88 23.56
C THR A 588 5.12 2.74 23.97
N SER A 589 4.63 1.50 23.89
CA SER A 589 5.44 0.30 24.08
C SER A 589 5.32 -0.65 22.88
N ILE A 590 6.41 -1.35 22.58
CA ILE A 590 6.50 -2.36 21.54
C ILE A 590 6.75 -3.75 22.13
N GLN A 591 6.16 -4.77 21.52
CA GLN A 591 6.28 -6.18 21.91
C GLN A 591 6.24 -7.10 20.69
N ALA A 592 6.69 -8.35 20.83
CA ALA A 592 6.77 -9.28 19.70
C ALA A 592 5.42 -9.51 19.00
N THR A 593 4.32 -9.53 19.76
CA THR A 593 2.96 -9.72 19.27
C THR A 593 2.37 -8.50 18.56
N ASP A 594 3.09 -7.37 18.49
CA ASP A 594 2.73 -6.29 17.56
C ASP A 594 2.83 -6.73 16.09
N ILE A 595 3.64 -7.75 15.81
CA ILE A 595 3.68 -8.45 14.52
C ILE A 595 2.67 -9.59 14.58
N ASP A 596 1.56 -9.42 13.86
CA ASP A 596 0.42 -10.34 13.93
C ASP A 596 0.79 -11.80 13.62
N THR A 597 1.73 -11.99 12.69
CA THR A 597 2.17 -13.30 12.19
C THR A 597 3.47 -13.82 12.83
N ILE A 598 3.94 -13.21 13.93
CA ILE A 598 5.25 -13.56 14.52
C ILE A 598 5.35 -15.04 14.93
N ALA A 599 4.27 -15.62 15.43
CA ALA A 599 4.23 -17.03 15.81
C ALA A 599 4.34 -17.96 14.59
N GLN A 600 3.71 -17.57 13.47
CA GLN A 600 3.82 -18.30 12.21
C GLN A 600 5.25 -18.22 11.66
N LEU A 601 5.88 -17.06 11.78
CA LEU A 601 7.27 -16.83 11.38
C LEU A 601 8.27 -17.65 12.22
N ALA A 602 8.04 -17.73 13.53
CA ALA A 602 8.89 -18.47 14.46
C ALA A 602 8.81 -20.00 14.26
N GLY A 603 7.64 -20.49 13.81
CA GLY A 603 7.36 -21.90 13.63
C GLY A 603 6.95 -22.63 14.91
N LEU A 604 6.75 -23.95 14.80
CA LEU A 604 6.30 -24.79 15.91
C LEU A 604 7.33 -24.83 17.05
N GLY A 605 6.84 -24.73 18.28
CA GLY A 605 7.67 -24.84 19.49
C GLY A 605 8.30 -23.54 19.97
N TRP A 606 8.01 -22.40 19.33
CA TRP A 606 8.42 -21.10 19.84
C TRP A 606 7.73 -20.78 21.17
N ASN A 607 8.51 -20.38 22.17
CA ASN A 607 8.04 -20.08 23.53
C ASN A 607 7.62 -18.62 23.74
N GLY A 608 7.70 -17.78 22.70
CA GLY A 608 7.40 -16.34 22.76
C GLY A 608 8.64 -15.45 22.94
N ASP A 609 9.81 -16.00 23.26
CA ASP A 609 11.03 -15.21 23.44
C ASP A 609 11.52 -14.64 22.10
N SER A 610 11.84 -13.36 22.07
CA SER A 610 12.41 -12.69 20.90
C SER A 610 13.69 -11.94 21.26
N VAL A 611 14.49 -11.65 20.25
CA VAL A 611 15.51 -10.62 20.30
C VAL A 611 15.00 -9.42 19.51
N ILE A 612 15.15 -8.23 20.09
CA ILE A 612 14.89 -6.96 19.42
C ILE A 612 16.23 -6.35 19.03
N PHE A 613 16.36 -5.92 17.77
CA PHE A 613 17.38 -4.97 17.35
C PHE A 613 16.74 -3.60 17.09
N CYS A 614 17.21 -2.59 17.83
CA CYS A 614 16.77 -1.20 17.74
C CYS A 614 17.64 -0.45 16.73
N PHE A 615 17.07 -0.01 15.60
CA PHE A 615 17.86 0.53 14.48
C PHE A 615 18.64 1.79 14.86
N ARG A 616 18.01 2.78 15.52
CA ARG A 616 18.72 4.05 15.78
C ARG A 616 19.75 3.96 16.90
N SER A 617 19.47 3.20 17.97
CA SER A 617 20.43 3.03 19.08
C SER A 617 21.49 1.96 18.78
N GLY A 618 21.21 1.03 17.86
CA GLY A 618 22.06 -0.14 17.61
C GLY A 618 22.03 -1.18 18.72
N GLU A 619 21.09 -1.06 19.66
CA GLU A 619 20.98 -1.95 20.82
C GLU A 619 20.31 -3.28 20.47
N VAL A 620 20.72 -4.33 21.19
CA VAL A 620 20.14 -5.67 21.10
C VAL A 620 19.62 -6.06 22.46
N VAL A 621 18.32 -6.38 22.53
CA VAL A 621 17.62 -6.69 23.77
C VAL A 621 16.95 -8.05 23.63
N ARG A 622 17.20 -8.97 24.55
CA ARG A 622 16.43 -10.21 24.67
C ARG A 622 15.12 -9.89 25.41
N LEU A 623 14.00 -10.14 24.74
CA LEU A 623 12.65 -9.88 25.21
C LEU A 623 11.94 -11.19 25.52
N PRO A 624 11.67 -11.49 26.80
CA PRO A 624 10.85 -12.64 27.18
C PRO A 624 9.42 -12.54 26.62
N SER A 625 8.75 -13.69 26.52
CA SER A 625 7.33 -13.73 26.15
C SER A 625 6.47 -12.77 26.99
N GLY A 626 5.67 -11.94 26.32
CA GLY A 626 4.78 -10.95 26.93
C GLY A 626 5.45 -9.67 27.46
N ALA A 627 6.78 -9.55 27.38
CA ALA A 627 7.47 -8.32 27.75
C ALA A 627 7.39 -7.26 26.63
N SER A 628 7.51 -5.99 27.03
CA SER A 628 7.46 -4.84 26.11
C SER A 628 8.58 -3.84 26.38
N VAL A 629 8.99 -3.08 25.37
CA VAL A 629 9.99 -2.01 25.47
C VAL A 629 9.33 -0.64 25.23
N PRO A 630 9.54 0.37 26.10
CA PRO A 630 9.01 1.71 25.88
C PRO A 630 9.77 2.45 24.78
N VAL A 631 9.07 3.28 24.02
CA VAL A 631 9.62 4.18 23.02
C VAL A 631 8.98 5.55 23.14
N THR A 632 9.79 6.61 23.12
CA THR A 632 9.33 8.00 23.29
C THR A 632 9.82 8.83 22.11
N LEU A 633 8.90 9.50 21.42
CA LEU A 633 9.16 10.19 20.16
C LEU A 633 8.52 11.58 20.14
N LYS A 634 9.28 12.58 19.71
CA LYS A 634 8.74 13.88 19.30
C LYS A 634 8.07 13.75 17.93
N VAL A 635 7.28 14.75 17.55
CA VAL A 635 6.64 14.83 16.24
C VAL A 635 7.67 14.72 15.11
N LEU A 636 7.35 13.95 14.07
CA LEU A 636 8.26 13.62 12.95
C LEU A 636 9.51 12.82 13.34
N GLU A 637 9.61 12.32 14.58
CA GLU A 637 10.59 11.30 14.94
C GLU A 637 10.02 9.89 14.71
N TYR A 638 10.95 8.95 14.56
CA TYR A 638 10.64 7.53 14.37
C TYR A 638 11.69 6.63 15.05
N GLU A 639 11.35 5.35 15.16
CA GLU A 639 12.27 4.24 15.45
C GLU A 639 11.84 2.99 14.66
N VAL A 640 12.77 2.09 14.33
CA VAL A 640 12.49 0.81 13.68
C VAL A 640 13.06 -0.33 14.51
N PHE A 641 12.19 -1.27 14.87
CA PHE A 641 12.50 -2.43 15.69
C PHE A 641 12.41 -3.70 14.86
N HIS A 642 13.43 -4.56 14.98
CA HIS A 642 13.45 -5.85 14.30
C HIS A 642 13.30 -6.95 15.34
N PHE A 643 12.23 -7.73 15.24
CA PHE A 643 11.93 -8.82 16.15
C PHE A 643 12.36 -10.14 15.53
N SER A 644 13.25 -10.84 16.21
CA SER A 644 13.78 -12.11 15.77
C SER A 644 13.43 -13.19 16.78
N PRO A 645 12.59 -14.18 16.42
CA PRO A 645 12.26 -15.28 17.31
C PRO A 645 13.50 -16.02 17.78
N VAL A 646 13.61 -16.26 19.09
CA VAL A 646 14.75 -16.99 19.67
C VAL A 646 14.58 -18.48 19.43
N LYS A 647 15.65 -19.11 18.94
CA LYS A 647 15.74 -20.57 18.77
C LYS A 647 16.87 -21.14 19.62
N GLU A 648 16.59 -22.21 20.36
CA GLU A 648 17.65 -22.99 21.01
C GLU A 648 18.34 -23.87 19.95
N VAL A 649 19.66 -23.70 19.80
CA VAL A 649 20.46 -24.37 18.75
C VAL A 649 21.33 -25.50 19.29
N ALA A 650 21.64 -25.45 20.58
CA ALA A 650 22.26 -26.50 21.37
C ALA A 650 21.89 -26.26 22.84
N THR A 651 22.18 -27.22 23.72
CA THR A 651 21.85 -27.11 25.15
C THR A 651 22.40 -25.81 25.75
N ASN A 652 21.50 -24.93 26.21
CA ASN A 652 21.83 -23.60 26.75
C ASN A 652 22.48 -22.62 25.75
N ILE A 653 22.30 -22.83 24.44
CA ILE A 653 22.75 -21.91 23.39
C ILE A 653 21.53 -21.46 22.59
N SER A 654 21.24 -20.16 22.65
CA SER A 654 20.14 -19.52 21.94
C SER A 654 20.69 -18.66 20.80
N PHE A 655 19.98 -18.65 19.67
CA PHE A 655 20.32 -17.91 18.46
C PHE A 655 19.10 -17.15 17.92
N ALA A 656 19.35 -15.98 17.34
CA ALA A 656 18.35 -15.25 16.54
C ALA A 656 19.03 -14.42 15.44
N PRO A 657 18.58 -14.48 14.17
CA PRO A 657 19.15 -13.66 13.10
C PRO A 657 18.79 -12.17 13.26
N ILE A 658 19.72 -11.25 12.99
CA ILE A 658 19.41 -9.80 12.96
C ILE A 658 19.48 -9.26 11.54
N GLY A 659 20.64 -9.32 10.88
CA GLY A 659 20.80 -8.85 9.51
C GLY A 659 21.87 -7.77 9.33
N LEU A 660 21.71 -6.91 8.32
CA LEU A 660 22.65 -5.80 8.06
C LEU A 660 22.33 -4.63 8.98
N LEU A 661 23.24 -4.31 9.91
CA LEU A 661 22.96 -3.41 11.02
C LEU A 661 22.85 -1.94 10.61
N ASP A 662 23.34 -1.59 9.43
CA ASP A 662 23.36 -0.22 8.92
C ASP A 662 22.21 0.05 7.92
N MET A 663 21.37 -0.96 7.65
CA MET A 663 20.19 -0.87 6.79
C MET A 663 18.93 -0.65 7.63
N ILE A 664 18.02 0.23 7.20
CA ILE A 664 16.81 0.54 7.98
C ILE A 664 15.94 -0.72 8.18
N ASN A 665 15.80 -1.56 7.15
CA ASN A 665 15.22 -2.90 7.28
C ASN A 665 16.33 -3.95 7.35
N SER A 666 16.96 -4.05 8.52
CA SER A 666 18.10 -4.93 8.80
C SER A 666 17.80 -6.39 8.48
N GLY A 667 16.65 -6.87 8.97
CA GLY A 667 16.19 -8.25 8.84
C GLY A 667 15.88 -8.69 7.41
N GLY A 668 15.65 -7.74 6.49
CA GLY A 668 15.43 -8.03 5.08
C GLY A 668 16.66 -8.62 4.38
N ALA A 669 17.84 -8.56 5.01
CA ALA A 669 19.07 -9.16 4.50
C ALA A 669 19.15 -10.69 4.71
N VAL A 670 18.31 -11.27 5.57
CA VAL A 670 18.38 -12.70 5.93
C VAL A 670 17.36 -13.48 5.10
N ASP A 671 17.84 -14.36 4.22
CA ASP A 671 16.96 -15.17 3.36
C ASP A 671 16.45 -16.42 4.05
N GLN A 672 17.35 -17.15 4.73
CA GLN A 672 17.04 -18.35 5.50
C GLN A 672 18.18 -18.63 6.48
N TYR A 673 17.90 -19.44 7.50
CA TYR A 673 18.93 -20.02 8.35
C TYR A 673 18.56 -21.45 8.76
N GLU A 674 19.58 -22.27 8.98
CA GLU A 674 19.49 -23.68 9.35
C GLU A 674 20.45 -23.97 10.51
N VAL A 675 20.15 -25.00 11.30
CA VAL A 675 20.94 -25.41 12.46
C VAL A 675 21.34 -26.86 12.27
N HIS A 676 22.64 -27.13 12.32
CA HIS A 676 23.22 -28.45 12.17
C HIS A 676 23.91 -28.85 13.47
N LEU A 677 23.53 -29.99 14.05
CA LEU A 677 24.20 -30.56 15.22
C LEU A 677 25.28 -31.54 14.76
N SER A 678 26.51 -31.36 15.22
CA SER A 678 27.58 -32.32 15.03
C SER A 678 27.85 -33.08 16.33
N SER A 679 27.75 -34.41 16.28
CA SER A 679 28.39 -35.28 17.25
C SER A 679 29.83 -35.48 16.82
N GLU A 680 30.80 -34.92 17.54
CA GLU A 680 32.19 -35.36 17.35
C GLU A 680 32.30 -36.83 17.83
N GLU A 681 32.40 -37.78 16.89
CA GLU A 681 32.94 -39.10 17.20
C GLU A 681 34.45 -38.95 17.44
N LYS A 682 34.89 -39.04 18.69
CA LYS A 682 36.33 -39.15 19.00
C LYS A 682 36.82 -40.57 18.67
N PRO A 683 38.06 -40.72 18.17
CA PRO A 683 38.72 -42.02 18.08
C PRO A 683 38.84 -42.64 19.48
N GLU A 684 38.65 -43.96 19.54
CA GLU A 684 38.63 -44.77 20.75
C GLU A 684 39.82 -44.46 21.68
N HIS A 685 39.47 -44.08 22.93
CA HIS A 685 40.30 -43.87 24.13
C HIS A 685 40.39 -42.41 24.61
N PHE A 686 39.46 -42.00 25.48
CA PHE A 686 39.72 -41.32 26.77
C PHE A 686 38.38 -41.02 27.49
N ASP A 687 38.42 -40.93 28.83
CA ASP A 687 37.34 -41.04 29.81
C ASP A 687 36.03 -40.26 29.59
N SER A 688 34.94 -40.86 30.10
CA SER A 688 33.56 -40.39 30.13
C SER A 688 33.34 -39.14 31.01
N ARG A 689 33.56 -37.93 30.48
CA ARG A 689 32.94 -36.69 30.99
C ARG A 689 32.64 -35.72 29.83
N SER A 690 31.34 -35.41 29.68
CA SER A 690 30.70 -34.44 28.77
C SER A 690 31.07 -34.50 27.28
N GLN A 691 30.18 -35.07 26.45
CA GLN A 691 30.12 -34.76 25.03
C GLN A 691 29.82 -33.26 24.87
N SER A 692 30.74 -32.48 24.32
CA SER A 692 30.45 -31.12 23.85
C SER A 692 29.80 -31.25 22.47
N LEU A 693 28.47 -31.22 22.43
CA LEU A 693 27.73 -31.08 21.18
C LEU A 693 28.07 -29.72 20.58
N THR A 694 28.75 -29.72 19.44
CA THR A 694 28.98 -28.53 18.63
C THR A 694 27.79 -28.31 17.71
N ALA A 695 27.36 -27.06 17.58
CA ALA A 695 26.30 -26.68 16.65
C ALA A 695 26.84 -25.69 15.62
N THR A 696 26.40 -25.85 14.38
CA THR A 696 26.70 -24.91 13.30
C THR A 696 25.39 -24.28 12.85
N VAL A 697 25.33 -22.95 12.90
CA VAL A 697 24.24 -22.17 12.32
C VAL A 697 24.66 -21.68 10.95
N SER A 698 23.93 -22.09 9.92
CA SER A 698 24.18 -21.72 8.52
C SER A 698 23.13 -20.72 8.07
N LEU A 699 23.53 -19.53 7.61
CA LEU A 699 22.65 -18.50 7.08
C LEU A 699 22.91 -18.27 5.59
N LYS A 700 21.84 -18.01 4.83
CA LYS A 700 21.95 -17.38 3.51
C LYS A 700 21.50 -15.93 3.62
N VAL A 701 22.36 -15.02 3.19
CA VAL A 701 22.14 -13.58 3.39
C VAL A 701 22.48 -12.78 2.14
N ARG A 702 21.94 -11.57 2.02
CA ARG A 702 22.15 -10.66 0.88
C ARG A 702 22.70 -9.31 1.35
N GLY A 703 23.54 -8.70 0.51
CA GLY A 703 24.08 -7.35 0.69
C GLY A 703 25.53 -7.38 1.19
N CYS A 704 25.96 -6.32 1.86
CA CYS A 704 27.32 -6.14 2.36
C CYS A 704 27.38 -5.18 3.55
N GLY A 705 28.54 -5.12 4.22
CA GLY A 705 28.78 -4.25 5.36
C GLY A 705 28.64 -4.99 6.68
N ARG A 706 28.30 -4.26 7.75
CA ARG A 706 28.25 -4.82 9.10
C ARG A 706 27.02 -5.70 9.27
N PHE A 707 27.24 -6.99 9.46
CA PHE A 707 26.21 -7.98 9.68
C PHE A 707 26.20 -8.43 11.14
N GLY A 708 25.01 -8.61 11.70
CA GLY A 708 24.82 -9.02 13.09
C GLY A 708 23.88 -10.20 13.25
N VAL A 709 24.12 -10.96 14.32
CA VAL A 709 23.21 -11.97 14.86
C VAL A 709 23.24 -11.90 16.39
N TYR A 710 22.20 -12.41 17.03
CA TYR A 710 22.25 -12.73 18.45
C TYR A 710 22.68 -14.18 18.65
N ILE A 711 23.60 -14.39 19.58
CA ILE A 711 23.96 -15.71 20.09
C ILE A 711 24.31 -15.61 21.57
N SER A 712 23.79 -16.53 22.38
CA SER A 712 23.92 -16.42 23.85
C SER A 712 25.31 -16.82 24.38
N GLN A 713 26.13 -17.49 23.57
CA GLN A 713 27.49 -17.89 23.90
C GLN A 713 28.46 -17.44 22.82
N ARG A 714 29.72 -17.17 23.21
CA ARG A 714 30.76 -16.72 22.29
C ARG A 714 31.06 -17.84 21.26
N PRO A 715 30.99 -17.55 19.95
CA PRO A 715 31.27 -18.58 18.95
C PRO A 715 32.74 -18.99 18.90
N LEU A 716 32.95 -20.23 18.45
CA LEU A 716 34.27 -20.80 18.19
C LEU A 716 34.84 -20.24 16.90
N LYS A 717 34.01 -20.15 15.86
CA LYS A 717 34.42 -19.80 14.51
C LYS A 717 33.26 -19.17 13.72
N CYS A 718 33.59 -18.24 12.82
CA CYS A 718 32.67 -17.71 11.82
C CYS A 718 33.32 -17.79 10.44
N SER A 719 32.55 -18.10 9.40
CA SER A 719 32.99 -18.08 8.01
C SER A 719 31.98 -17.36 7.11
N VAL A 720 32.48 -16.79 6.01
CA VAL A 720 31.66 -16.22 4.92
C VAL A 720 32.12 -16.87 3.62
N ASP A 721 31.22 -17.60 2.96
CA ASP A 721 31.48 -18.48 1.81
C ASP A 721 32.68 -19.42 2.03
N GLY A 722 32.75 -19.99 3.23
CA GLY A 722 33.80 -20.93 3.64
C GLY A 722 35.13 -20.29 4.00
N ALA A 723 35.30 -18.97 3.83
CA ALA A 723 36.48 -18.24 4.28
C ALA A 723 36.30 -17.77 5.72
N ASP A 724 37.27 -18.10 6.58
CA ASP A 724 37.29 -17.67 7.99
C ASP A 724 37.25 -16.14 8.08
N THR A 725 36.33 -15.62 8.90
CA THR A 725 36.15 -14.18 9.08
C THR A 725 36.37 -13.77 10.52
N VAL A 726 36.93 -12.57 10.71
CA VAL A 726 37.06 -11.97 12.04
C VAL A 726 35.68 -11.50 12.50
N PHE A 727 35.31 -11.86 13.72
CA PHE A 727 34.07 -11.42 14.35
C PHE A 727 34.36 -10.72 15.67
N ASN A 728 33.45 -9.82 16.05
CA ASN A 728 33.38 -9.24 17.38
C ASN A 728 32.18 -9.84 18.12
N TYR A 729 32.31 -10.07 19.42
CA TYR A 729 31.23 -10.59 20.25
C TYR A 729 31.09 -9.76 21.53
N ASN A 730 29.90 -9.27 21.79
CA ASN A 730 29.55 -8.56 23.01
C ASN A 730 28.92 -9.54 24.01
N ASN A 731 29.66 -9.87 25.08
CA ASN A 731 29.21 -10.81 26.11
C ASN A 731 27.94 -10.36 26.87
N VAL A 732 27.65 -9.05 26.88
CA VAL A 732 26.50 -8.49 27.62
C VAL A 732 25.22 -8.61 26.81
N SER A 733 25.27 -8.20 25.54
CA SER A 733 24.08 -8.21 24.67
C SER A 733 23.90 -9.52 23.88
N GLY A 734 24.93 -10.36 23.80
CA GLY A 734 24.96 -11.53 22.90
C GLY A 734 25.07 -11.16 21.43
N LEU A 735 25.34 -9.89 21.10
CA LEU A 735 25.51 -9.45 19.72
C LEU A 735 26.86 -9.93 19.18
N LEU A 736 26.81 -10.77 18.15
CA LEU A 736 27.94 -11.06 17.28
C LEU A 736 27.87 -10.17 16.03
N THR A 737 28.99 -9.56 15.66
CA THR A 737 29.11 -8.79 14.41
C THR A 737 30.28 -9.26 13.56
N MET A 738 30.08 -9.29 12.25
CA MET A 738 31.11 -9.53 11.25
C MET A 738 30.91 -8.62 10.04
N SER A 739 31.88 -8.57 9.13
CA SER A 739 31.76 -7.81 7.88
C SER A 739 31.48 -8.73 6.70
N ILE A 740 30.45 -8.40 5.93
CA ILE A 740 30.15 -9.05 4.64
C ILE A 740 30.78 -8.20 3.53
N PRO A 741 31.59 -8.80 2.63
CA PRO A 741 32.21 -8.06 1.54
C PRO A 741 31.19 -7.58 0.49
N VAL A 742 31.60 -6.61 -0.33
CA VAL A 742 30.76 -6.08 -1.42
C VAL A 742 30.58 -7.16 -2.49
N PRO A 743 29.32 -7.51 -2.85
CA PRO A 743 29.07 -8.52 -3.86
C PRO A 743 29.55 -8.06 -5.24
N GLN A 744 30.16 -8.99 -6.00
CA GLN A 744 30.54 -8.73 -7.40
C GLN A 744 29.39 -8.96 -8.39
N LYS A 745 28.32 -9.62 -7.95
CA LYS A 745 27.15 -9.94 -8.77
C LYS A 745 25.90 -9.36 -8.13
N GLU A 746 24.95 -8.93 -8.96
CA GLU A 746 23.65 -8.47 -8.49
C GLU A 746 22.90 -9.60 -7.78
N MET A 747 22.18 -9.26 -6.72
CA MET A 747 21.41 -10.21 -5.90
C MET A 747 22.25 -11.38 -5.37
N TYR A 748 23.57 -11.21 -5.26
CA TYR A 748 24.45 -12.24 -4.73
C TYR A 748 24.10 -12.57 -3.28
N ARG A 749 24.24 -13.85 -2.95
CA ARG A 749 23.96 -14.39 -1.62
C ARG A 749 25.24 -14.96 -1.03
N TRP A 750 25.52 -14.55 0.19
CA TRP A 750 26.61 -15.08 1.00
C TRP A 750 26.07 -16.23 1.85
N ASN A 751 26.88 -17.28 2.01
CA ASN A 751 26.67 -18.30 3.02
C ASN A 751 27.50 -17.94 4.25
N ILE A 752 26.85 -17.77 5.40
CA ILE A 752 27.53 -17.51 6.67
C ILE A 752 27.40 -18.76 7.53
N GLU A 753 28.51 -19.23 8.11
CA GLU A 753 28.48 -20.31 9.10
C GLU A 753 29.01 -19.79 10.43
N ILE A 754 28.31 -20.13 11.51
CA ILE A 754 28.68 -19.79 12.89
C ILE A 754 28.74 -21.08 13.68
N GLN A 755 29.93 -21.45 14.12
CA GLN A 755 30.16 -22.66 14.92
C GLN A 755 30.23 -22.30 16.41
N VAL A 756 29.43 -23.00 17.22
CA VAL A 756 29.31 -22.82 18.67
C VAL A 756 29.43 -24.10 19.45
#